data_AF-A0A9Q8WPY8-F1
#
_entry.id   AF-A0A9Q8WPY8-F1
#
_cell.length_a   1.000
_cell.length_b   1.000
_cell.length_c   1.000
_cell.angle_alpha   90.00
_cell.angle_beta   90.00
_cell.angle_gamma   90.00
#
_symmetry.space_group_name_H-M   'P 1'
#
loop_
_entity.id
_entity.type
_entity.pdbx_description
1 polymer ?
#
loop_
_entity_poly.entity_id
_entity_poly.type
_entity_poly.pdbx_seq_one_letter_code
_entity_poly.pdbx_strand_id
1 'polypeptide(L)'
;MHSLRRRRHGEHTPDIGNPRPEKVEPDSEDCEADQVEFEAYREHQTYESSVDSPIMNLPSFLPPFAGTEIRTVEMHTAGEPARIVYAGYPDIPGTLLEQRSLAQTDHDHIRRSIIYEPRGHADMYGAVLRPHTELVDAGEAHMGALFLTHEGYGAMCGHATLALGRFLVDCADETVFPRRRELVVDEERQTVEVRLHAPVGVVRLTVPVVRVDVDGSTGDISGWKTDTGRRITFLSVPTFATAVDLSVPIPRDLGWPELGDAATVTMDVAFGGAFYAVVSTAALGFPSSLSKPDVSGLSNATKKLKQAFNASADLRARLEDPADDETVPGSQYLYGIMVTDTGSNDVLPTAQGCAGAETGLYFFGDQQVDRSPTGSVVQARVALAAARGERKLGQSWTYHSLVSRGVGGDRGAFVGTPVEEVEVGGRRAWRVEIPEVRFEVDYQTMTTFEGFSPFTVTTQTSPDVVIHGIKSGDATTSSLPPLLLLHGFPQSHHIWHSVATAVKDRYAVIAIDIRGYGNSSKPDGVPSYAKSAMARDCIAVMDSLGYDEDTSFYVCAHDRGARVAHKLCVDFPSRIRRAIFLDICPTLVMYETTNLDFAKAYFHWFFLIQPSPLPETLINAAPRKFLELFMGGRQLTGLQIFREEDFEFYAQVMGQPEAVGAMCNDYRASATLDLEEAEADLREGRVLRTPLVVLWGKHGVIEKCFDAVGEWRKVAGEGVEVQGRSVESGHYIPEQAPEEVVKTINEFFV
;
A
#
# COMPACT_ATOMS: atom_id res chain seq x y z
N MET A 1 -37.55 -32.27 49.39
CA MET A 1 -36.93 -32.83 50.62
C MET A 1 -35.43 -32.59 50.55
N HIS A 2 -34.85 -32.24 51.70
CA HIS A 2 -33.44 -31.95 52.00
C HIS A 2 -32.80 -30.62 51.57
N SER A 3 -32.81 -29.73 52.57
CA SER A 3 -31.85 -28.67 52.85
C SER A 3 -30.41 -29.17 52.98
N LEU A 4 -29.42 -28.29 52.77
CA LEU A 4 -28.45 -27.92 53.83
C LEU A 4 -27.74 -26.60 53.51
N ARG A 5 -27.36 -25.93 54.59
CA ARG A 5 -26.96 -24.53 54.79
C ARG A 5 -25.50 -24.49 55.31
N ARG A 6 -24.91 -23.28 55.25
CA ARG A 6 -23.82 -22.65 56.09
C ARG A 6 -22.40 -22.64 55.47
N ARG A 7 -21.83 -21.45 55.16
CA ARG A 7 -21.16 -20.38 56.00
C ARG A 7 -19.74 -20.80 56.40
N ARG A 8 -18.70 -19.96 56.53
CA ARG A 8 -18.30 -18.56 56.24
C ARG A 8 -16.81 -18.46 56.67
N HIS A 9 -16.06 -17.55 56.03
CA HIS A 9 -14.89 -16.75 56.50
C HIS A 9 -13.76 -17.30 57.38
N GLY A 10 -12.53 -16.91 57.01
CA GLY A 10 -11.38 -16.72 57.90
C GLY A 10 -10.16 -16.20 57.13
N GLU A 11 -9.76 -14.97 57.40
CA GLU A 11 -8.62 -14.21 56.84
C GLU A 11 -7.26 -14.73 57.32
N HIS A 12 -6.18 -14.52 56.53
CA HIS A 12 -4.88 -14.00 57.01
C HIS A 12 -3.85 -13.81 55.87
N THR A 13 -3.40 -12.56 55.71
CA THR A 13 -2.09 -12.16 55.14
C THR A 13 -1.00 -12.23 56.21
N PRO A 14 0.30 -12.34 55.84
CA PRO A 14 1.16 -11.15 55.94
C PRO A 14 2.27 -11.03 54.86
N ASP A 15 2.33 -9.86 54.24
CA ASP A 15 3.37 -8.82 54.24
C ASP A 15 4.92 -9.09 54.15
N ILE A 16 5.52 -8.35 53.21
CA ILE A 16 6.85 -7.69 53.05
C ILE A 16 8.18 -8.48 53.15
N GLY A 17 9.04 -8.27 52.13
CA GLY A 17 10.49 -8.21 52.33
C GLY A 17 11.33 -8.23 51.05
N ASN A 18 11.63 -7.07 50.49
CA ASN A 18 12.69 -6.87 49.48
C ASN A 18 14.02 -6.58 50.21
N PRO A 19 15.18 -7.05 49.72
CA PRO A 19 16.26 -6.08 49.47
C PRO A 19 17.12 -6.39 48.23
N ARG A 20 17.45 -5.33 47.48
CA ARG A 20 18.73 -5.14 46.75
C ARG A 20 19.61 -4.21 47.61
N PRO A 21 20.95 -4.06 47.42
CA PRO A 21 21.69 -4.15 46.15
C PRO A 21 23.12 -4.74 46.24
N GLU A 22 23.78 -4.98 45.09
CA GLU A 22 25.19 -4.62 44.90
C GLU A 22 25.62 -4.69 43.42
N LYS A 23 26.51 -3.76 43.06
CA LYS A 23 27.09 -3.52 41.73
C LYS A 23 28.32 -4.41 41.53
N VAL A 24 28.52 -4.94 40.32
CA VAL A 24 29.85 -5.18 39.73
C VAL A 24 29.75 -4.97 38.21
N GLU A 25 30.60 -4.10 37.68
CA GLU A 25 31.05 -3.96 36.28
C GLU A 25 32.58 -3.80 36.35
N PRO A 26 33.34 -3.86 35.23
CA PRO A 26 33.22 -4.71 34.03
C PRO A 26 34.58 -5.42 33.75
N ASP A 27 34.67 -6.35 32.79
CA ASP A 27 35.95 -6.70 32.17
C ASP A 27 35.81 -6.96 30.67
N SER A 28 36.87 -6.57 29.99
CA SER A 28 37.08 -6.21 28.59
C SER A 28 37.47 -7.37 27.67
N GLU A 29 37.54 -7.06 26.35
CA GLU A 29 38.27 -7.76 25.27
C GLU A 29 37.62 -9.08 24.78
N ASP A 30 37.32 -9.31 23.49
CA ASP A 30 38.16 -9.10 22.31
C ASP A 30 37.37 -8.94 20.98
N CYS A 31 38.12 -8.43 20.00
CA CYS A 31 37.76 -7.96 18.66
C CYS A 31 37.86 -9.07 17.57
N GLU A 32 37.51 -8.68 16.32
CA GLU A 32 37.75 -9.34 15.02
C GLU A 32 36.72 -10.41 14.56
N ALA A 33 36.25 -10.48 13.31
CA ALA A 33 36.41 -9.69 12.09
C ALA A 33 35.36 -10.17 11.07
N ASP A 34 34.75 -9.26 10.31
CA ASP A 34 34.05 -9.58 9.05
C ASP A 34 34.56 -8.64 7.95
N GLN A 35 35.63 -9.09 7.27
CA GLN A 35 36.10 -8.60 5.98
C GLN A 35 36.41 -9.81 5.10
N VAL A 36 35.54 -10.10 4.13
CA VAL A 36 35.86 -10.65 2.79
C VAL A 36 34.67 -10.29 1.88
N GLU A 37 34.69 -9.15 1.18
CA GLU A 37 34.96 -9.07 -0.27
C GLU A 37 34.30 -10.16 -1.13
N PHE A 38 33.29 -9.79 -1.91
CA PHE A 38 33.01 -10.45 -3.19
C PHE A 38 32.67 -9.38 -4.24
N GLU A 39 33.73 -8.83 -4.83
CA GLU A 39 33.72 -8.42 -6.24
C GLU A 39 33.39 -9.65 -7.11
N ALA A 40 32.39 -9.55 -7.99
CA ALA A 40 32.38 -10.15 -9.34
C ALA A 40 30.97 -10.12 -9.94
N TYR A 41 30.52 -8.96 -10.42
CA TYR A 41 29.49 -8.91 -11.47
C TYR A 41 29.84 -7.81 -12.47
N ARG A 42 30.90 -8.07 -13.24
CA ARG A 42 31.13 -7.51 -14.57
C ARG A 42 31.33 -8.68 -15.52
N GLU A 43 30.43 -8.81 -16.50
CA GLU A 43 30.71 -8.96 -17.94
C GLU A 43 29.70 -9.84 -18.69
N HIS A 44 29.27 -9.28 -19.83
CA HIS A 44 28.68 -9.91 -21.02
C HIS A 44 27.21 -10.39 -20.90
N GLN A 45 26.30 -10.11 -21.84
CA GLN A 45 26.44 -9.71 -23.24
C GLN A 45 25.12 -9.11 -23.78
N THR A 46 25.29 -8.18 -24.70
CA THR A 46 24.32 -7.55 -25.62
C THR A 46 23.51 -8.55 -26.46
N TYR A 47 22.24 -8.27 -26.73
CA TYR A 47 21.52 -8.75 -27.92
C TYR A 47 20.69 -7.61 -28.53
N GLU A 48 21.01 -7.25 -29.77
CA GLU A 48 20.29 -6.30 -30.63
C GLU A 48 19.24 -7.02 -31.51
N SER A 49 18.11 -6.30 -31.70
CA SER A 49 17.24 -6.15 -32.88
C SER A 49 16.72 -7.34 -33.71
N SER A 50 15.39 -7.42 -33.84
CA SER A 50 14.63 -7.48 -35.13
C SER A 50 13.12 -7.39 -34.86
N VAL A 51 12.48 -6.22 -34.91
CA VAL A 51 11.59 -5.70 -35.98
C VAL A 51 10.59 -6.73 -36.57
N ASP A 52 9.31 -6.67 -36.14
CA ASP A 52 8.11 -6.51 -37.01
C ASP A 52 6.78 -6.70 -36.20
N SER A 53 6.03 -5.59 -36.04
CA SER A 53 4.56 -5.34 -35.89
C SER A 53 3.55 -6.44 -35.45
N PRO A 54 2.30 -6.10 -34.98
CA PRO A 54 1.70 -4.78 -34.70
C PRO A 54 1.07 -4.66 -33.30
N ILE A 55 0.92 -3.42 -32.86
CA ILE A 55 0.09 -2.99 -31.74
C ILE A 55 -1.35 -3.46 -31.98
N MET A 56 -1.85 -4.42 -31.20
CA MET A 56 -3.26 -4.81 -31.19
C MET A 56 -3.94 -4.28 -29.91
N ASN A 57 -4.98 -3.48 -30.15
CA ASN A 57 -6.04 -3.10 -29.22
C ASN A 57 -6.26 -4.12 -28.11
N LEU A 58 -6.13 -3.68 -26.85
CA LEU A 58 -6.73 -4.38 -25.73
C LEU A 58 -8.14 -3.81 -25.47
N PRO A 59 -9.21 -4.60 -25.66
CA PRO A 59 -10.55 -4.29 -25.21
C PRO A 59 -10.64 -4.34 -23.68
N SER A 60 -11.48 -3.46 -23.13
CA SER A 60 -11.89 -3.33 -21.73
C SER A 60 -12.31 -4.65 -21.08
N PHE A 61 -11.68 -5.05 -19.96
CA PHE A 61 -12.04 -6.26 -19.20
C PHE A 61 -12.27 -6.03 -17.70
N LEU A 62 -12.82 -4.88 -17.29
CA LEU A 62 -13.28 -4.71 -15.90
C LEU A 62 -14.73 -4.17 -15.87
N PRO A 63 -15.72 -4.91 -15.34
CA PRO A 63 -16.78 -4.31 -14.56
C PRO A 63 -16.29 -4.03 -13.11
N PRO A 64 -16.93 -3.09 -12.40
CA PRO A 64 -16.24 -2.16 -11.50
C PRO A 64 -16.14 -2.63 -10.05
N PHE A 65 -14.99 -2.30 -9.45
CA PHE A 65 -14.80 -2.17 -8.00
C PHE A 65 -15.93 -1.32 -7.39
N ALA A 66 -16.63 -1.81 -6.36
CA ALA A 66 -17.68 -1.04 -5.65
C ALA A 66 -17.12 -0.17 -4.50
N GLY A 67 -15.80 -0.13 -4.32
CA GLY A 67 -15.09 0.98 -3.68
C GLY A 67 -14.37 1.78 -4.76
N THR A 68 -14.20 3.09 -4.62
CA THR A 68 -13.52 3.88 -5.65
C THR A 68 -12.07 3.42 -5.76
N GLU A 69 -11.73 2.73 -6.85
CA GLU A 69 -10.37 2.30 -7.16
C GLU A 69 -9.48 3.54 -7.30
N ILE A 70 -8.59 3.78 -6.34
CA ILE A 70 -7.64 4.89 -6.39
C ILE A 70 -6.39 4.41 -7.13
N ARG A 71 -6.09 5.03 -8.26
CA ARG A 71 -4.90 4.71 -9.03
C ARG A 71 -3.81 5.73 -8.76
N THR A 72 -2.62 5.23 -8.45
CA THR A 72 -1.45 6.06 -8.15
C THR A 72 -0.27 5.72 -9.03
N VAL A 73 0.60 6.70 -9.23
CA VAL A 73 1.97 6.50 -9.71
C VAL A 73 2.91 6.94 -8.61
N GLU A 74 3.86 6.08 -8.25
CA GLU A 74 4.90 6.40 -7.29
C GLU A 74 6.10 6.98 -8.01
N MET A 75 6.55 8.14 -7.56
CA MET A 75 7.80 8.74 -8.02
C MET A 75 8.63 9.09 -6.79
N HIS A 76 9.91 9.35 -6.97
CA HIS A 76 10.69 10.01 -5.93
C HIS A 76 11.56 11.10 -6.53
N THR A 77 11.80 12.12 -5.73
CA THR A 77 12.51 13.34 -6.11
C THR A 77 13.63 13.55 -5.09
N ALA A 78 14.87 13.28 -5.48
CA ALA A 78 16.03 13.20 -4.58
C ALA A 78 15.83 12.28 -3.34
N GLY A 79 15.03 11.23 -3.50
CA GLY A 79 14.76 10.23 -2.44
C GLY A 79 13.51 10.50 -1.61
N GLU A 80 12.86 11.65 -1.81
CA GLU A 80 11.57 11.96 -1.19
C GLU A 80 10.42 11.41 -2.06
N PRO A 81 9.52 10.58 -1.50
CA PRO A 81 8.46 9.94 -2.26
C PRO A 81 7.39 10.93 -2.71
N ALA A 82 6.79 10.71 -3.87
CA ALA A 82 5.66 11.45 -4.41
C ALA A 82 4.64 10.47 -5.02
N ARG A 83 3.60 10.16 -4.24
CA ARG A 83 2.44 9.37 -4.67
C ARG A 83 1.46 10.25 -5.44
N ILE A 84 1.44 10.11 -6.77
CA ILE A 84 0.54 10.88 -7.64
C ILE A 84 -0.75 10.09 -7.85
N VAL A 85 -1.84 10.54 -7.24
CA VAL A 85 -3.20 10.03 -7.48
C VAL A 85 -3.71 10.62 -8.79
N TYR A 86 -3.85 9.77 -9.79
CA TYR A 86 -4.26 10.18 -11.14
C TYR A 86 -5.67 9.73 -11.51
N ALA A 87 -6.26 8.80 -10.77
CA ALA A 87 -7.66 8.40 -10.94
C ALA A 87 -8.28 7.90 -9.62
N GLY A 88 -9.60 7.92 -9.53
CA GLY A 88 -10.36 7.37 -8.40
C GLY A 88 -10.51 8.29 -7.19
N TYR A 89 -9.97 9.51 -7.24
CA TYR A 89 -10.28 10.52 -6.24
C TYR A 89 -11.61 11.22 -6.58
N PRO A 90 -12.50 11.49 -5.61
CA PRO A 90 -13.77 12.16 -5.88
C PRO A 90 -13.63 13.49 -6.60
N ASP A 91 -14.59 13.81 -7.46
CA ASP A 91 -14.71 15.14 -8.03
C ASP A 91 -15.31 16.09 -6.99
N ILE A 92 -14.49 17.03 -6.53
CA ILE A 92 -14.86 18.08 -5.59
C ILE A 92 -15.06 19.38 -6.39
N PRO A 93 -16.22 20.04 -6.29
CA PRO A 93 -16.49 21.30 -7.00
C PRO A 93 -15.85 22.50 -6.30
N GLY A 94 -15.79 23.63 -7.00
CA GLY A 94 -15.33 24.92 -6.47
C GLY A 94 -13.90 25.29 -6.87
N THR A 95 -13.42 26.39 -6.32
CA THR A 95 -12.02 26.82 -6.43
C THR A 95 -11.07 25.80 -5.81
N LEU A 96 -9.79 25.79 -6.18
CA LEU A 96 -8.83 24.81 -5.64
C LEU A 96 -8.72 24.88 -4.11
N LEU A 97 -8.88 26.07 -3.51
CA LEU A 97 -8.89 26.25 -2.06
C LEU A 97 -10.18 25.70 -1.41
N GLU A 98 -11.34 25.89 -2.04
CA GLU A 98 -12.60 25.24 -1.60
C GLU A 98 -12.49 23.72 -1.71
N GLN A 99 -11.93 23.21 -2.82
CA GLN A 99 -11.69 21.79 -3.03
C GLN A 99 -10.78 21.21 -1.94
N ARG A 100 -9.70 21.92 -1.58
CA ARG A 100 -8.82 21.55 -0.47
C ARG A 100 -9.56 21.49 0.86
N SER A 101 -10.40 22.49 1.15
CA SER A 101 -11.19 22.53 2.38
C SER A 101 -12.14 21.34 2.48
N LEU A 102 -12.90 21.06 1.41
CA LEU A 102 -13.83 19.92 1.34
C LEU A 102 -13.08 18.57 1.39
N ALA A 103 -11.93 18.47 0.73
CA ALA A 103 -11.08 17.28 0.80
C ALA A 103 -10.64 16.99 2.24
N GLN A 104 -10.35 18.03 3.02
CA GLN A 104 -9.94 17.94 4.41
C GLN A 104 -11.10 17.62 5.36
N THR A 105 -12.32 18.12 5.12
CA THR A 105 -13.47 17.86 5.99
C THR A 105 -14.17 16.53 5.67
N ASP A 106 -14.35 16.22 4.39
CA ASP A 106 -15.30 15.19 3.94
C ASP A 106 -14.56 13.96 3.37
N HIS A 107 -13.33 14.14 2.88
CA HIS A 107 -12.57 13.11 2.16
C HIS A 107 -11.21 12.75 2.79
N ASP A 108 -10.92 13.19 4.02
CA ASP A 108 -9.64 12.92 4.69
C ASP A 108 -9.37 11.42 4.93
N HIS A 109 -10.44 10.61 4.97
CA HIS A 109 -10.32 9.15 5.03
C HIS A 109 -9.57 8.57 3.83
N ILE A 110 -9.66 9.21 2.65
CA ILE A 110 -8.93 8.82 1.44
C ILE A 110 -7.44 9.13 1.59
N ARG A 111 -7.10 10.34 2.04
CA ARG A 111 -5.71 10.71 2.32
C ARG A 111 -5.09 9.72 3.32
N ARG A 112 -5.79 9.43 4.42
CA ARG A 112 -5.32 8.47 5.43
C ARG A 112 -5.09 7.08 4.83
N SER A 113 -5.98 6.60 3.97
CA SER A 113 -5.85 5.27 3.39
C SER A 113 -4.65 5.12 2.44
N ILE A 114 -4.19 6.21 1.82
CA ILE A 114 -3.06 6.21 0.86
C ILE A 114 -1.75 6.79 1.40
N ILE A 115 -1.77 7.55 2.50
CA ILE A 115 -0.57 8.12 3.12
C ILE A 115 -0.10 7.30 4.32
N TYR A 116 -1.02 6.74 5.13
CA TYR A 116 -0.63 5.97 6.32
C TYR A 116 -0.26 4.53 5.98
N GLU A 117 0.45 3.89 6.90
CA GLU A 117 0.62 2.44 6.87
C GLU A 117 -0.77 1.75 6.84
N PRO A 118 -0.91 0.65 6.08
CA PRO A 118 0.16 -0.10 5.42
C PRO A 118 0.52 0.36 4.00
N ARG A 119 -0.25 1.26 3.37
CA ARG A 119 -0.03 1.63 1.95
C ARG A 119 1.04 2.68 1.75
N GLY A 120 1.17 3.59 2.70
CA GLY A 120 2.27 4.54 2.79
C GLY A 120 3.18 4.18 3.96
N HIS A 121 3.79 5.19 4.55
CA HIS A 121 4.65 5.09 5.72
C HIS A 121 4.69 6.45 6.40
N ALA A 122 5.37 6.55 7.55
CA ALA A 122 5.48 7.79 8.33
C ALA A 122 5.93 9.02 7.54
N ASP A 123 6.57 8.83 6.39
CA ASP A 123 7.16 9.88 5.55
C ASP A 123 6.62 9.88 4.10
N MET A 124 5.48 9.23 3.86
CA MET A 124 4.84 9.25 2.55
C MET A 124 4.30 10.66 2.25
N TYR A 125 4.51 11.11 1.01
CA TYR A 125 3.96 12.35 0.48
C TYR A 125 3.18 12.05 -0.80
N GLY A 126 2.07 12.73 -1.01
CA GLY A 126 1.23 12.53 -2.20
C GLY A 126 0.76 13.81 -2.86
N ALA A 127 0.18 13.66 -4.05
CA ALA A 127 -0.52 14.69 -4.77
C ALA A 127 -1.73 14.12 -5.51
N VAL A 128 -2.85 14.83 -5.50
CA VAL A 128 -4.07 14.47 -6.24
C VAL A 128 -4.22 15.42 -7.41
N LEU A 129 -4.30 14.89 -8.63
CA LEU A 129 -4.56 15.69 -9.83
C LEU A 129 -5.98 16.26 -9.81
N ARG A 130 -6.10 17.55 -10.12
CA ARG A 130 -7.37 18.29 -10.22
C ARG A 130 -7.49 18.87 -11.64
N PRO A 131 -8.11 18.14 -12.58
CA PRO A 131 -8.26 18.62 -13.96
C PRO A 131 -9.22 19.82 -14.09
N HIS A 132 -10.03 20.08 -13.06
CA HIS A 132 -10.97 21.20 -13.01
C HIS A 132 -10.70 22.04 -11.76
N THR A 133 -10.29 23.28 -11.98
CA THR A 133 -10.14 24.36 -11.00
C THR A 133 -10.40 25.67 -11.72
N GLU A 134 -10.62 26.76 -10.99
CA GLU A 134 -10.85 28.09 -11.53
C GLU A 134 -9.76 28.54 -12.53
N LEU A 135 -8.48 28.26 -12.24
CA LEU A 135 -7.37 28.65 -13.13
C LEU A 135 -7.12 27.64 -14.26
N VAL A 136 -7.46 26.37 -14.06
CA VAL A 136 -7.40 25.38 -15.14
C VAL A 136 -8.51 25.62 -16.15
N ASP A 137 -9.74 25.86 -15.68
CA ASP A 137 -10.89 26.11 -16.54
C ASP A 137 -10.75 27.45 -17.30
N ALA A 138 -10.13 28.47 -16.68
CA ALA A 138 -9.77 29.73 -17.34
C ALA A 138 -8.62 29.62 -18.37
N GLY A 139 -7.92 28.48 -18.42
CA GLY A 139 -6.76 28.27 -19.31
C GLY A 139 -5.46 28.90 -18.82
N GLU A 140 -5.42 29.36 -17.57
CA GLU A 140 -4.22 29.93 -16.93
C GLU A 140 -3.26 28.84 -16.43
N ALA A 141 -3.78 27.64 -16.14
CA ALA A 141 -3.02 26.45 -15.76
C ALA A 141 -3.41 25.24 -16.61
N HIS A 142 -2.49 24.28 -16.76
CA HIS A 142 -2.74 23.03 -17.48
C HIS A 142 -3.39 21.96 -16.59
N MET A 143 -3.02 21.94 -15.31
CA MET A 143 -3.48 20.95 -14.32
C MET A 143 -3.47 21.57 -12.92
N GLY A 144 -4.42 21.19 -12.05
CA GLY A 144 -4.39 21.54 -10.62
C GLY A 144 -3.86 20.39 -9.77
N ALA A 145 -3.42 20.66 -8.55
CA ALA A 145 -3.01 19.61 -7.61
C ALA A 145 -3.34 19.94 -6.15
N LEU A 146 -3.80 18.93 -5.41
CA LEU A 146 -3.88 18.95 -3.94
C LEU A 146 -2.76 18.10 -3.36
N PHE A 147 -1.94 18.66 -2.48
CA PHE A 147 -0.81 17.96 -1.87
C PHE A 147 -1.21 17.28 -0.57
N LEU A 148 -0.71 16.06 -0.34
CA LEU A 148 -1.09 15.18 0.76
C LEU A 148 0.11 14.92 1.67
N THR A 149 -0.07 15.13 2.96
CA THR A 149 0.93 14.81 4.00
C THR A 149 0.31 13.97 5.11
N HIS A 150 1.10 13.58 6.11
CA HIS A 150 0.56 12.88 7.28
C HIS A 150 -0.37 13.77 8.13
N GLU A 151 -0.17 15.10 8.14
CA GLU A 151 -0.99 16.06 8.89
C GLU A 151 -2.25 16.55 8.15
N GLY A 152 -2.34 16.34 6.83
CA GLY A 152 -3.50 16.78 6.05
C GLY A 152 -3.13 17.21 4.64
N TYR A 153 -3.82 18.25 4.13
CA TYR A 153 -3.62 18.76 2.78
C TYR A 153 -2.70 19.99 2.81
N GLY A 154 -1.55 19.88 2.15
CA GLY A 154 -0.50 20.91 2.11
C GLY A 154 -0.79 22.05 1.13
N ALA A 155 -0.04 23.16 1.26
CA ALA A 155 -0.16 24.31 0.37
C ALA A 155 0.61 24.13 -0.95
N MET A 156 1.88 23.75 -0.88
CA MET A 156 2.70 23.36 -2.04
C MET A 156 3.91 22.56 -1.55
N CYS A 157 4.44 21.68 -2.39
CA CYS A 157 5.71 21.02 -2.15
C CYS A 157 6.59 20.96 -3.40
N GLY A 158 7.84 21.39 -3.27
CA GLY A 158 8.77 21.46 -4.40
C GLY A 158 9.05 20.09 -5.02
N HIS A 159 9.31 19.06 -4.20
CA HIS A 159 9.67 17.73 -4.69
C HIS A 159 8.53 17.08 -5.48
N ALA A 160 7.29 17.22 -4.98
CA ALA A 160 6.09 16.66 -5.62
C ALA A 160 5.72 17.47 -6.87
N THR A 161 5.93 18.80 -6.86
CA THR A 161 5.72 19.66 -8.03
C THR A 161 6.62 19.24 -9.19
N LEU A 162 7.89 18.92 -8.91
CA LEU A 162 8.83 18.44 -9.91
C LEU A 162 8.44 17.04 -10.44
N ALA A 163 7.99 16.13 -9.57
CA ALA A 163 7.44 14.84 -9.98
C ALA A 163 6.22 14.99 -10.90
N LEU A 164 5.27 15.87 -10.53
CA LEU A 164 4.07 16.16 -11.32
C LEU A 164 4.41 16.73 -12.70
N GLY A 165 5.37 17.67 -12.79
CA GLY A 165 5.77 18.24 -14.09
C GLY A 165 6.25 17.18 -15.07
N ARG A 166 7.08 16.25 -14.59
CA ARG A 166 7.56 15.12 -15.38
C ARG A 166 6.44 14.13 -15.71
N PHE A 167 5.64 13.76 -14.71
CA PHE A 167 4.48 12.87 -14.89
C PHE A 167 3.56 13.41 -16.00
N LEU A 168 3.21 14.69 -15.98
CA LEU A 168 2.30 15.29 -16.95
C LEU A 168 2.88 15.32 -18.38
N VAL A 169 4.18 15.55 -18.54
CA VAL A 169 4.83 15.48 -19.86
C VAL A 169 4.86 14.05 -20.41
N ASP A 170 5.13 13.07 -19.56
CA ASP A 170 5.17 11.65 -19.95
C ASP A 170 3.77 11.01 -20.04
N CYS A 171 2.75 11.60 -19.42
CA CYS A 171 1.37 11.11 -19.42
C CYS A 171 0.69 11.32 -20.78
N ALA A 172 0.70 10.29 -21.63
CA ALA A 172 0.03 10.31 -22.93
C ALA A 172 -1.50 10.21 -22.87
N ASP A 173 -2.07 9.85 -21.71
CA ASP A 173 -3.50 9.63 -21.54
C ASP A 173 -4.25 10.96 -21.34
N GLU A 174 -4.97 11.40 -22.37
CA GLU A 174 -5.81 12.61 -22.33
C GLU A 174 -7.00 12.50 -21.36
N THR A 175 -7.36 11.29 -20.90
CA THR A 175 -8.38 11.16 -19.85
C THR A 175 -7.85 11.56 -18.48
N VAL A 176 -6.54 11.34 -18.24
CA VAL A 176 -5.83 11.76 -17.02
C VAL A 176 -5.38 13.22 -17.14
N PHE A 177 -4.94 13.63 -18.32
CA PHE A 177 -4.50 15.00 -18.59
C PHE A 177 -5.22 15.60 -19.83
N PRO A 178 -6.45 16.11 -19.66
CA PRO A 178 -7.28 16.60 -20.78
C PRO A 178 -6.65 17.73 -21.61
N ARG A 179 -5.82 18.56 -20.98
CA ARG A 179 -5.14 19.69 -21.61
C ARG A 179 -3.75 19.35 -22.16
N ARG A 180 -3.41 18.06 -22.31
CA ARG A 180 -2.09 17.63 -22.82
C ARG A 180 -1.67 18.34 -24.11
N ARG A 181 -2.60 18.53 -25.05
CA ARG A 181 -2.33 19.16 -26.36
C ARG A 181 -2.02 20.65 -26.29
N GLU A 182 -2.19 21.28 -25.13
CA GLU A 182 -1.79 22.67 -24.90
C GLU A 182 -0.30 22.80 -24.55
N LEU A 183 0.38 21.67 -24.29
CA LEU A 183 1.82 21.67 -24.09
C LEU A 183 2.55 21.99 -25.40
N VAL A 184 3.21 23.14 -25.42
CA VAL A 184 4.02 23.59 -26.55
C VAL A 184 5.48 23.27 -26.28
N VAL A 185 6.12 22.57 -27.23
CA VAL A 185 7.55 22.30 -27.17
C VAL A 185 8.32 23.49 -27.73
N ASP A 186 9.21 24.03 -26.91
CA ASP A 186 10.30 24.90 -27.37
C ASP A 186 11.37 24.00 -28.01
N GLU A 187 11.36 23.88 -29.33
CA GLU A 187 12.30 23.00 -30.05
C GLU A 187 13.76 23.47 -29.95
N GLU A 188 14.00 24.78 -29.78
CA GLU A 188 15.36 25.33 -29.66
C GLU A 188 15.98 24.92 -28.33
N ARG A 189 15.22 25.06 -27.24
CA ARG A 189 15.66 24.68 -25.90
C ARG A 189 15.41 23.21 -25.57
N GLN A 190 14.62 22.54 -26.40
CA GLN A 190 14.08 21.20 -26.17
C GLN A 190 13.46 21.12 -24.77
N THR A 191 12.50 21.99 -24.50
CA THR A 191 11.80 22.10 -23.21
C THR A 191 10.31 22.34 -23.40
N VAL A 192 9.52 22.04 -22.37
CA VAL A 192 8.08 22.30 -22.33
C VAL A 192 7.76 23.07 -21.05
N GLU A 193 6.91 24.09 -21.14
CA GLU A 193 6.35 24.74 -19.95
C GLU A 193 5.13 23.95 -19.45
N VAL A 194 5.13 23.55 -18.18
CA VAL A 194 3.95 23.01 -17.48
C VAL A 194 3.50 24.02 -16.44
N ARG A 195 2.25 24.49 -16.54
CA ARG A 195 1.62 25.39 -15.56
C ARG A 195 0.75 24.58 -14.61
N LEU A 196 1.19 24.43 -13.36
CA LEU A 196 0.48 23.68 -12.32
C LEU A 196 -0.22 24.65 -11.38
N HIS A 197 -1.54 24.53 -11.22
CA HIS A 197 -2.29 25.27 -10.22
C HIS A 197 -2.18 24.57 -8.86
N ALA A 198 -1.45 25.18 -7.93
CA ALA A 198 -1.33 24.75 -6.55
C ALA A 198 -2.13 25.68 -5.63
N PRO A 199 -2.42 25.31 -4.37
CA PRO A 199 -3.03 26.20 -3.39
C PRO A 199 -2.32 27.55 -3.17
N VAL A 200 -1.04 27.67 -3.60
CA VAL A 200 -0.25 28.92 -3.56
C VAL A 200 -0.32 29.72 -4.88
N GLY A 201 -1.16 29.31 -5.83
CA GLY A 201 -1.27 29.87 -7.18
C GLY A 201 -0.57 29.02 -8.24
N VAL A 202 -0.38 29.61 -9.43
CA VAL A 202 0.22 28.92 -10.58
C VAL A 202 1.73 28.83 -10.45
N VAL A 203 2.24 27.60 -10.42
CA VAL A 203 3.66 27.27 -10.49
C VAL A 203 4.03 26.91 -11.92
N ARG A 204 5.09 27.51 -12.44
CA ARG A 204 5.58 27.28 -13.81
C ARG A 204 6.81 26.38 -13.77
N LEU A 205 6.70 25.22 -14.40
CA LEU A 205 7.78 24.27 -14.57
C LEU A 205 8.29 24.30 -16.01
N THR A 206 9.60 24.20 -16.17
CA THR A 206 10.27 23.95 -17.45
C THR A 206 10.80 22.53 -17.43
N VAL A 207 10.23 21.66 -18.25
CA VAL A 207 10.56 20.24 -18.34
C VAL A 207 11.38 20.00 -19.59
N PRO A 208 12.66 19.58 -19.47
CA PRO A 208 13.45 19.16 -20.63
C PRO A 208 12.83 17.96 -21.31
N VAL A 209 12.84 17.97 -22.64
CA VAL A 209 12.30 16.88 -23.46
C VAL A 209 13.30 16.42 -24.50
N VAL A 210 13.18 15.16 -24.89
CA VAL A 210 13.91 14.57 -26.02
C VAL A 210 12.89 13.99 -27.00
N ARG A 211 13.22 14.07 -28.29
CA ARG A 211 12.40 13.42 -29.32
C ARG A 211 12.47 11.91 -29.19
N VAL A 212 11.35 11.26 -29.48
CA VAL A 212 11.24 9.80 -29.60
C VAL A 212 10.71 9.54 -31.01
N ASP A 213 11.47 8.82 -31.83
CA ASP A 213 11.08 8.55 -33.23
C ASP A 213 9.76 7.76 -33.28
N VAL A 214 8.71 8.30 -33.91
CA VAL A 214 8.06 7.84 -35.19
C VAL A 214 7.16 8.95 -35.80
N ASP A 215 7.17 9.06 -37.13
CA ASP A 215 6.19 9.68 -38.06
C ASP A 215 5.78 11.15 -37.90
N GLY A 216 6.73 12.06 -38.11
CA GLY A 216 6.51 13.26 -38.94
C GLY A 216 5.54 14.35 -38.45
N SER A 217 4.89 14.21 -37.29
CA SER A 217 4.10 15.28 -36.68
C SER A 217 5.04 16.29 -36.02
N THR A 218 5.38 17.35 -36.75
CA THR A 218 6.18 18.46 -36.23
C THR A 218 5.30 19.40 -35.39
N GLY A 219 5.61 19.54 -34.10
CA GLY A 219 5.14 20.66 -33.25
C GLY A 219 4.28 20.34 -32.03
N ASP A 220 3.79 19.11 -31.85
CA ASP A 220 2.99 18.68 -30.69
C ASP A 220 3.81 17.78 -29.73
N ILE A 221 3.42 17.73 -28.45
CA ILE A 221 4.10 16.98 -27.38
C ILE A 221 4.12 15.46 -27.62
N SER A 222 3.26 14.95 -28.50
CA SER A 222 3.13 13.52 -28.84
C SER A 222 4.42 12.85 -29.33
N GLY A 223 5.34 13.58 -29.96
CA GLY A 223 6.66 13.07 -30.40
C GLY A 223 7.79 13.22 -29.38
N TRP A 224 7.48 13.62 -28.14
CA TRP A 224 8.46 14.00 -27.13
C TRP A 224 8.19 13.28 -25.81
N LYS A 225 9.27 12.97 -25.09
CA LYS A 225 9.22 12.50 -23.71
C LYS A 225 10.18 13.32 -22.85
N THR A 226 10.04 13.24 -21.54
CA THR A 226 10.97 13.91 -20.63
C THR A 226 12.41 13.41 -20.84
N ASP A 227 13.36 14.35 -20.91
CA ASP A 227 14.79 14.05 -20.92
C ASP A 227 15.27 13.81 -19.49
N THR A 228 15.50 12.55 -19.16
CA THR A 228 15.93 12.12 -17.83
C THR A 228 17.38 12.51 -17.50
N GLY A 229 18.16 12.92 -18.52
CA GLY A 229 19.54 13.40 -18.38
C GLY A 229 19.65 14.89 -18.08
N ARG A 230 18.57 15.67 -18.24
CA ARG A 230 18.55 17.13 -18.01
C ARG A 230 17.70 17.51 -16.80
N ARG A 231 17.97 18.71 -16.26
CA ARG A 231 17.32 19.20 -15.04
C ARG A 231 15.93 19.75 -15.32
N ILE A 232 14.92 19.25 -14.58
CA ILE A 232 13.63 19.95 -14.51
C ILE A 232 13.80 21.18 -13.64
N THR A 233 13.17 22.28 -14.04
CA THR A 233 13.26 23.55 -13.34
C THR A 233 11.88 24.05 -12.99
N PHE A 234 11.71 24.69 -11.83
CA PHE A 234 10.52 25.51 -11.59
C PHE A 234 10.90 26.90 -11.11
N LEU A 235 10.05 27.87 -11.44
CA LEU A 235 10.17 29.25 -10.98
C LEU A 235 9.30 29.44 -9.75
N SER A 236 9.89 29.94 -8.66
CA SER A 236 9.17 30.17 -7.42
C SER A 236 8.10 31.26 -7.53
N VAL A 237 7.13 31.19 -6.62
CA VAL A 237 6.39 32.38 -6.18
C VAL A 237 7.37 33.40 -5.58
N PRO A 238 7.01 34.70 -5.52
CA PRO A 238 7.81 35.67 -4.79
C PRO A 238 8.10 35.21 -3.36
N THR A 239 9.38 35.09 -3.03
CA THR A 239 9.89 34.49 -1.80
C THR A 239 10.68 35.55 -1.03
N PHE A 240 10.50 35.67 0.28
CA PHE A 240 11.08 36.76 1.06
C PHE A 240 11.53 36.34 2.47
N ALA A 241 12.48 37.07 3.02
CA ALA A 241 12.85 36.97 4.43
C ALA A 241 11.80 37.67 5.30
N THR A 242 11.27 36.95 6.28
CA THR A 242 10.26 37.47 7.23
C THR A 242 10.92 38.06 8.46
N ALA A 243 11.87 37.34 9.03
CA ALA A 243 12.66 37.77 10.18
C ALA A 243 14.04 37.16 10.10
N VAL A 244 15.05 37.95 10.46
CA VAL A 244 16.44 37.55 10.48
C VAL A 244 16.95 37.68 11.91
N ASP A 245 17.67 36.67 12.40
CA ASP A 245 18.18 36.59 13.77
C ASP A 245 17.09 36.76 14.84
N LEU A 246 15.94 36.14 14.62
CA LEU A 246 14.79 36.17 15.52
C LEU A 246 15.08 35.35 16.78
N SER A 247 15.04 36.01 17.93
CA SER A 247 15.14 35.36 19.24
C SER A 247 13.77 34.86 19.71
N VAL A 248 13.63 33.54 19.82
CA VAL A 248 12.39 32.86 20.23
C VAL A 248 12.53 32.40 21.69
N PRO A 249 11.71 32.93 22.63
CA PRO A 249 11.70 32.48 24.01
C PRO A 249 11.24 31.02 24.13
N ILE A 250 11.96 30.23 24.92
CA ILE A 250 11.64 28.82 25.18
C ILE A 250 11.13 28.66 26.62
N PRO A 251 9.85 28.31 26.82
CA PRO A 251 9.31 27.99 28.14
C PRO A 251 10.09 26.85 28.82
N ARG A 252 10.48 27.04 30.10
CA ARG A 252 11.29 26.06 30.85
C ARG A 252 10.58 24.73 31.05
N ASP A 253 9.25 24.74 31.09
CA ASP A 253 8.39 23.58 31.26
C ASP A 253 8.31 22.68 30.01
N LEU A 254 8.82 23.11 28.85
CA LEU A 254 8.93 22.26 27.65
C LEU A 254 10.01 21.17 27.75
N GLY A 255 10.89 21.22 28.77
CA GLY A 255 11.87 20.18 29.04
C GLY A 255 12.85 19.94 27.89
N TRP A 256 13.73 20.92 27.62
CA TRP A 256 14.75 20.87 26.56
C TRP A 256 16.17 20.84 27.16
N PRO A 257 16.66 19.67 27.59
CA PRO A 257 17.94 19.56 28.29
C PRO A 257 19.16 19.98 27.44
N GLU A 258 19.12 19.73 26.12
CA GLU A 258 20.20 20.06 25.20
C GLU A 258 20.45 21.58 25.10
N LEU A 259 19.42 22.40 25.33
CA LEU A 259 19.51 23.87 25.31
C LEU A 259 20.21 24.44 26.56
N GLY A 260 20.42 23.62 27.59
CA GLY A 260 21.05 24.02 28.85
C GLY A 260 20.30 25.17 29.55
N ASP A 261 21.04 26.20 29.98
CA ASP A 261 20.47 27.38 30.64
C ASP A 261 19.93 28.45 29.68
N ALA A 262 20.03 28.24 28.35
CA ALA A 262 19.60 29.23 27.38
C ALA A 262 18.07 29.37 27.39
N ALA A 263 17.58 30.60 27.57
CA ALA A 263 16.15 30.91 27.63
C ALA A 263 15.54 31.21 26.25
N THR A 264 16.37 31.28 25.21
CA THR A 264 15.97 31.67 23.85
C THR A 264 16.74 30.89 22.80
N VAL A 265 16.09 30.58 21.68
CA VAL A 265 16.72 30.04 20.46
C VAL A 265 16.73 31.11 19.39
N THR A 266 17.87 31.33 18.72
CA THR A 266 17.96 32.26 17.58
C THR A 266 17.74 31.50 16.27
N MET A 267 16.85 32.01 15.43
CA MET A 267 16.54 31.42 14.11
C MET A 267 16.21 32.51 13.08
N ASP A 268 16.24 32.14 11.82
CA ASP A 268 15.67 32.92 10.73
C ASP A 268 14.28 32.40 10.37
N VAL A 269 13.45 33.27 9.81
CA VAL A 269 12.14 32.92 9.28
C VAL A 269 12.00 33.51 7.88
N ALA A 270 11.57 32.70 6.92
CA ALA A 270 11.33 33.14 5.56
C ALA A 270 10.13 32.43 4.93
N PHE A 271 9.57 33.07 3.91
CA PHE A 271 8.46 32.57 3.12
C PHE A 271 8.96 32.03 1.79
N GLY A 272 8.62 30.79 1.47
CA GLY A 272 8.91 30.14 0.18
C GLY A 272 7.72 29.31 -0.34
N GLY A 273 6.52 29.88 -0.26
CA GLY A 273 5.23 29.19 -0.46
C GLY A 273 4.55 28.74 0.85
N ALA A 274 5.32 28.67 1.94
CA ALA A 274 4.84 28.65 3.32
C ALA A 274 5.93 29.28 4.22
N PHE A 275 5.65 29.47 5.51
CA PHE A 275 6.63 29.99 6.46
C PHE A 275 7.51 28.87 7.02
N TYR A 276 8.82 29.05 6.88
CA TYR A 276 9.85 28.12 7.33
C TYR A 276 10.80 28.79 8.30
N ALA A 277 11.18 28.06 9.35
CA ALA A 277 12.28 28.48 10.21
C ALA A 277 13.59 27.84 9.73
N VAL A 278 14.68 28.60 9.72
CA VAL A 278 16.03 28.08 9.49
C VAL A 278 16.85 28.30 10.75
N VAL A 279 17.38 27.23 11.32
CA VAL A 279 18.09 27.24 12.60
C VAL A 279 19.36 26.41 12.49
N SER A 280 20.41 26.81 13.21
CA SER A 280 21.64 26.02 13.24
C SER A 280 21.56 24.89 14.29
N THR A 281 22.27 23.78 14.09
CA THR A 281 22.38 22.73 15.11
C THR A 281 22.90 23.28 16.44
N ALA A 282 23.87 24.21 16.38
CA ALA A 282 24.42 24.89 17.55
C ALA A 282 23.37 25.69 18.34
N ALA A 283 22.47 26.39 17.65
CA ALA A 283 21.38 27.14 18.28
C ALA A 283 20.36 26.23 18.98
N LEU A 284 20.30 24.94 18.62
CA LEU A 284 19.47 23.93 19.25
C LEU A 284 20.17 23.19 20.42
N GLY A 285 21.44 23.50 20.69
CA GLY A 285 22.25 22.83 21.72
C GLY A 285 23.01 21.59 21.24
N PHE A 286 23.06 21.34 19.94
CA PHE A 286 23.75 20.19 19.34
C PHE A 286 25.10 20.60 18.74
N PRO A 287 26.03 19.64 18.49
CA PRO A 287 27.28 19.93 17.77
C PRO A 287 27.04 20.64 16.44
N SER A 288 27.95 21.53 16.03
CA SER A 288 27.88 22.31 14.78
C SER A 288 28.16 21.50 13.51
N SER A 289 27.58 20.31 13.38
CA SER A 289 27.75 19.43 12.23
C SER A 289 26.52 18.55 11.98
N LEU A 290 26.19 18.36 10.71
CA LEU A 290 25.20 17.40 10.22
C LEU A 290 25.87 16.15 9.59
N SER A 291 27.15 15.89 9.86
CA SER A 291 27.85 14.71 9.32
C SER A 291 27.39 13.39 9.94
N LYS A 292 27.04 13.41 11.23
CA LYS A 292 26.46 12.30 12.00
C LYS A 292 25.40 12.88 12.95
N PRO A 293 24.26 13.32 12.42
CA PRO A 293 23.27 14.05 13.22
C PRO A 293 22.56 13.10 14.18
N ASP A 294 22.30 13.56 15.40
CA ASP A 294 21.31 12.94 16.29
C ASP A 294 19.91 13.34 15.80
N VAL A 295 19.40 12.59 14.82
CA VAL A 295 18.11 12.87 14.18
C VAL A 295 16.96 12.84 15.20
N SER A 296 17.02 11.94 16.19
CA SER A 296 15.99 11.80 17.23
C SER A 296 15.99 13.00 18.17
N GLY A 297 17.17 13.39 18.65
CA GLY A 297 17.34 14.58 19.48
C GLY A 297 16.93 15.86 18.75
N LEU A 298 17.36 16.02 17.49
CA LEU A 298 17.00 17.15 16.65
C LEU A 298 15.48 17.21 16.39
N SER A 299 14.85 16.08 16.10
CA SER A 299 13.38 15.97 15.94
C SER A 299 12.64 16.46 17.19
N ASN A 300 13.08 16.03 18.38
CA ASN A 300 12.49 16.46 19.64
C ASN A 300 12.68 17.97 19.88
N ALA A 301 13.87 18.49 19.58
CA ALA A 301 14.20 19.91 19.68
C ALA A 301 13.36 20.78 18.72
N THR A 302 13.27 20.39 17.45
CA THR A 302 12.46 21.11 16.44
C THR A 302 10.98 21.04 16.76
N LYS A 303 10.47 19.93 17.30
CA LYS A 303 9.08 19.82 17.78
C LYS A 303 8.79 20.83 18.88
N LYS A 304 9.64 20.92 19.91
CA LYS A 304 9.52 21.90 21.01
C LYS A 304 9.62 23.32 20.50
N LEU A 305 10.53 23.59 19.57
CA LEU A 305 10.71 24.91 18.96
C LEU A 305 9.49 25.35 18.15
N LYS A 306 8.95 24.46 17.30
CA LYS A 306 7.72 24.68 16.53
C LYS A 306 6.53 24.94 17.47
N GLN A 307 6.43 24.16 18.56
CA GLN A 307 5.40 24.35 19.59
C GLN A 307 5.52 25.71 20.30
N ALA A 308 6.72 26.08 20.76
CA ALA A 308 6.97 27.36 21.43
C ALA A 308 6.64 28.56 20.52
N PHE A 309 7.04 28.48 19.25
CA PHE A 309 6.75 29.53 18.28
C PHE A 309 5.26 29.67 18.02
N ASN A 310 4.59 28.57 17.65
CA ASN A 310 3.18 28.61 17.23
C ASN A 310 2.23 28.90 18.41
N ALA A 311 2.61 28.59 19.66
CA ALA A 311 1.85 28.97 20.84
C ALA A 311 1.86 30.49 21.13
N SER A 312 2.86 31.23 20.61
CA SER A 312 2.99 32.66 20.83
C SER A 312 2.22 33.48 19.78
N ALA A 313 1.22 34.25 20.22
CA ALA A 313 0.48 35.16 19.35
C ALA A 313 1.40 36.24 18.74
N ASP A 314 2.36 36.75 19.51
CA ASP A 314 3.31 37.78 19.05
C ASP A 314 4.26 37.27 17.98
N LEU A 315 4.65 35.98 18.04
CA LEU A 315 5.50 35.37 17.02
C LEU A 315 4.70 35.05 15.76
N ARG A 316 3.47 34.52 15.91
CA ARG A 316 2.57 34.28 14.77
C ARG A 316 2.18 35.56 14.04
N ALA A 317 1.99 36.67 14.75
CA ALA A 317 1.70 37.97 14.15
C ALA A 317 2.82 38.50 13.24
N ARG A 318 4.04 37.93 13.32
CA ARG A 318 5.14 38.26 12.41
C ARG A 318 5.06 37.52 11.08
N LEU A 319 4.26 36.45 11.01
CA LEU A 319 4.03 35.64 9.81
C LEU A 319 2.90 36.27 9.00
N GLU A 320 3.23 37.32 8.26
CA GLU A 320 2.31 38.02 7.37
C GLU A 320 2.75 37.79 5.93
N ASP A 321 1.83 37.26 5.11
CA ASP A 321 2.00 37.20 3.66
C ASP A 321 1.41 38.49 3.05
N PRO A 322 2.23 39.40 2.50
CA PRO A 322 1.76 40.68 2.00
C PRO A 322 0.96 40.58 0.69
N ALA A 323 0.90 39.41 0.05
CA ALA A 323 0.17 39.17 -1.20
C ALA A 323 -1.27 38.68 -1.00
N ASP A 324 -1.66 38.34 0.23
CA ASP A 324 -2.94 37.68 0.55
C ASP A 324 -3.99 38.74 0.94
N ASP A 325 -4.84 39.16 -0.01
CA ASP A 325 -5.87 40.20 0.20
C ASP A 325 -7.09 39.67 1.00
N GLU A 326 -7.19 38.35 1.18
CA GLU A 326 -8.12 37.68 2.09
C GLU A 326 -7.40 36.48 2.72
N THR A 327 -6.72 36.71 3.84
CA THR A 327 -6.04 35.69 4.65
C THR A 327 -6.80 34.37 4.66
N VAL A 328 -6.23 33.30 4.09
CA VAL A 328 -6.72 31.94 4.38
C VAL A 328 -6.67 31.78 5.90
N PRO A 329 -7.80 31.65 6.61
CA PRO A 329 -7.78 31.61 8.07
C PRO A 329 -6.88 30.47 8.55
N GLY A 330 -5.80 30.81 9.26
CA GLY A 330 -4.83 29.83 9.76
C GLY A 330 -3.54 29.65 8.95
N SER A 331 -3.16 30.56 8.04
CA SER A 331 -1.85 30.53 7.34
C SER A 331 -0.65 31.05 8.15
N GLN A 332 -0.90 31.72 9.30
CA GLN A 332 0.12 32.33 10.16
C GLN A 332 0.77 31.33 11.13
N TYR A 333 1.39 30.27 10.60
CA TYR A 333 2.11 29.28 11.40
C TYR A 333 3.39 28.83 10.70
N LEU A 334 4.36 28.35 11.49
CA LEU A 334 5.54 27.69 10.94
C LEU A 334 5.16 26.31 10.44
N TYR A 335 5.36 26.07 9.15
CA TYR A 335 5.10 24.78 8.50
C TYR A 335 6.12 23.72 8.95
N GLY A 336 7.40 24.08 8.98
CA GLY A 336 8.49 23.21 9.41
C GLY A 336 9.77 23.97 9.71
N ILE A 337 10.78 23.23 10.17
CA ILE A 337 12.07 23.77 10.62
C ILE A 337 13.20 23.08 9.86
N MET A 338 14.03 23.89 9.20
CA MET A 338 15.26 23.47 8.55
C MET A 338 16.42 23.65 9.51
N VAL A 339 17.04 22.53 9.86
CA VAL A 339 18.27 22.51 10.65
C VAL A 339 19.46 22.56 9.69
N THR A 340 20.36 23.51 9.93
CA THR A 340 21.57 23.73 9.14
C THR A 340 22.80 23.61 10.04
N ASP A 341 23.98 23.44 9.45
CA ASP A 341 25.23 23.63 10.16
C ASP A 341 25.80 25.02 9.85
N THR A 342 26.51 25.59 10.83
CA THR A 342 27.17 26.91 10.71
C THR A 342 28.69 26.81 10.82
N GLY A 343 29.24 25.59 10.89
CA GLY A 343 30.65 25.39 11.24
C GLY A 343 31.27 24.06 10.85
N SER A 344 30.68 23.29 9.92
CA SER A 344 31.39 22.12 9.38
C SER A 344 32.45 22.60 8.37
N ASN A 345 33.68 22.11 8.51
CA ASN A 345 34.72 22.22 7.47
C ASN A 345 34.51 21.16 6.37
N ASP A 346 33.30 20.61 6.27
CA ASP A 346 32.98 19.54 5.33
C ASP A 346 32.98 20.12 3.93
N VAL A 347 33.87 19.61 3.07
CA VAL A 347 33.88 19.95 1.65
C VAL A 347 32.68 19.26 1.00
N LEU A 348 31.57 19.99 0.88
CA LEU A 348 30.38 19.51 0.20
C LEU A 348 30.58 19.54 -1.33
N PRO A 349 30.13 18.51 -2.06
CA PRO A 349 30.13 18.53 -3.51
C PRO A 349 29.35 19.75 -4.03
N THR A 350 29.97 20.52 -4.92
CA THR A 350 29.32 21.70 -5.53
C THR A 350 28.98 21.36 -6.97
N ALA A 351 27.72 21.57 -7.35
CA ALA A 351 27.28 21.36 -8.72
C ALA A 351 28.01 22.30 -9.69
N GLN A 352 28.21 21.86 -10.92
CA GLN A 352 28.91 22.67 -11.92
C GLN A 352 28.22 24.02 -12.12
N GLY A 353 29.00 25.12 -12.09
CA GLY A 353 28.49 26.48 -12.21
C GLY A 353 27.95 27.11 -10.92
N CYS A 354 27.88 26.36 -9.81
CA CYS A 354 27.51 26.91 -8.50
C CYS A 354 28.71 27.54 -7.78
N ALA A 355 28.45 28.61 -7.04
CA ALA A 355 29.48 29.33 -6.28
C ALA A 355 29.83 28.66 -4.94
N GLY A 356 29.05 27.67 -4.50
CA GLY A 356 29.28 26.89 -3.30
C GLY A 356 28.12 25.95 -3.00
N ALA A 357 28.20 25.31 -1.84
CA ALA A 357 27.25 24.29 -1.40
C ALA A 357 26.94 24.40 0.10
N GLU A 358 25.74 23.99 0.49
CA GLU A 358 25.30 23.87 1.89
C GLU A 358 24.41 22.64 2.07
N THR A 359 24.28 22.16 3.30
CA THR A 359 23.44 20.99 3.65
C THR A 359 22.29 21.42 4.56
N GLY A 360 21.30 20.56 4.74
CA GLY A 360 20.25 20.74 5.73
C GLY A 360 19.52 19.45 6.08
N LEU A 361 18.82 19.47 7.21
CA LEU A 361 17.89 18.44 7.67
C LEU A 361 16.55 19.10 7.99
N TYR A 362 15.53 18.76 7.22
CA TYR A 362 14.24 19.42 7.31
C TYR A 362 13.20 18.56 8.04
N PHE A 363 12.58 19.14 9.07
CA PHE A 363 11.48 18.53 9.80
C PHE A 363 10.17 19.28 9.51
N PHE A 364 9.16 18.56 9.06
CA PHE A 364 7.84 19.11 8.74
C PHE A 364 6.73 18.18 9.17
N GLY A 365 5.48 18.62 9.02
CA GLY A 365 4.34 17.82 9.47
C GLY A 365 4.48 17.42 10.95
N ASP A 366 4.14 16.16 11.23
CA ASP A 366 4.31 15.51 12.54
C ASP A 366 5.75 14.94 12.69
N GLN A 367 6.74 15.81 12.47
CA GLN A 367 8.17 15.48 12.47
C GLN A 367 8.62 14.48 11.39
N GLN A 368 7.94 14.50 10.24
CA GLN A 368 8.44 13.87 9.02
C GLN A 368 9.79 14.51 8.63
N VAL A 369 10.68 13.70 8.06
CA VAL A 369 11.98 14.15 7.57
C VAL A 369 11.96 14.23 6.05
N ASP A 370 12.30 15.36 5.46
CA ASP A 370 12.40 15.40 3.99
C ASP A 370 13.75 14.81 3.55
N ARG A 371 13.70 13.79 2.69
CA ARG A 371 14.89 13.14 2.11
C ARG A 371 15.49 13.99 1.01
N SER A 372 14.72 14.88 0.40
CA SER A 372 15.21 15.86 -0.58
C SER A 372 15.80 17.09 0.12
N PRO A 373 16.53 17.95 -0.61
CA PRO A 373 16.95 19.27 -0.09
C PRO A 373 15.79 20.25 0.19
N THR A 374 14.54 19.84 -0.08
CA THR A 374 13.28 20.59 0.13
C THR A 374 13.18 21.86 -0.72
N GLY A 375 12.61 21.75 -1.93
CA GLY A 375 12.56 22.84 -2.91
C GLY A 375 11.93 24.15 -2.40
N SER A 376 10.89 24.10 -1.56
CA SER A 376 10.29 25.31 -0.97
C SER A 376 11.19 25.98 0.07
N VAL A 377 11.93 25.19 0.83
CA VAL A 377 12.89 25.72 1.81
C VAL A 377 14.17 26.20 1.12
N VAL A 378 14.59 25.59 0.00
CA VAL A 378 15.67 26.13 -0.84
C VAL A 378 15.35 27.57 -1.26
N GLN A 379 14.11 27.85 -1.69
CA GLN A 379 13.67 29.22 -2.01
C GLN A 379 13.83 30.13 -0.78
N ALA A 380 13.30 29.72 0.37
CA ALA A 380 13.37 30.49 1.60
C ALA A 380 14.83 30.79 2.03
N ARG A 381 15.73 29.81 1.91
CA ARG A 381 17.17 29.98 2.17
C ARG A 381 17.84 30.91 1.17
N VAL A 382 17.51 30.83 -0.12
CA VAL A 382 17.99 31.76 -1.15
C VAL A 382 17.53 33.19 -0.83
N ALA A 383 16.27 33.38 -0.44
CA ALA A 383 15.75 34.71 -0.07
C ALA A 383 16.41 35.27 1.19
N LEU A 384 16.61 34.45 2.25
CA LEU A 384 17.37 34.86 3.43
C LEU A 384 18.78 35.32 3.08
N ALA A 385 19.45 34.53 2.26
CA ALA A 385 20.80 34.81 1.82
C ALA A 385 20.92 36.07 0.95
N ALA A 386 19.96 36.27 0.04
CA ALA A 386 19.89 37.47 -0.78
C ALA A 386 19.57 38.71 0.08
N ALA A 387 18.67 38.58 1.06
CA ALA A 387 18.36 39.63 2.02
C ALA A 387 19.57 40.03 2.89
N ARG A 388 20.40 39.04 3.28
CA ARG A 388 21.67 39.26 3.99
C ARG A 388 22.80 39.79 3.08
N GLY A 389 22.61 39.81 1.76
CA GLY A 389 23.62 40.21 0.78
C GLY A 389 24.71 39.17 0.53
N GLU A 390 24.51 37.93 0.99
CA GLU A 390 25.45 36.81 0.86
C GLU A 390 25.37 36.15 -0.52
N ARG A 391 24.21 36.25 -1.18
CA ARG A 391 23.94 35.70 -2.51
C ARG A 391 23.49 36.83 -3.45
N LYS A 392 24.16 36.99 -4.59
CA LYS A 392 23.81 37.98 -5.63
C LYS A 392 22.80 37.42 -6.63
N LEU A 393 22.06 38.30 -7.32
CA LEU A 393 21.23 37.91 -8.47
C LEU A 393 22.06 37.13 -9.50
N GLY A 394 21.50 36.04 -10.01
CA GLY A 394 22.13 35.11 -10.95
C GLY A 394 23.17 34.16 -10.34
N GLN A 395 23.45 34.26 -9.03
CA GLN A 395 24.45 33.39 -8.38
C GLN A 395 23.82 32.08 -7.91
N SER A 396 24.14 30.97 -8.59
CA SER A 396 23.66 29.64 -8.22
C SER A 396 24.39 29.06 -7.01
N TRP A 397 23.64 28.35 -6.16
CA TRP A 397 24.15 27.67 -4.97
C TRP A 397 23.61 26.23 -4.87
N THR A 398 24.43 25.28 -4.42
CA THR A 398 24.05 23.87 -4.27
C THR A 398 23.50 23.58 -2.87
N TYR A 399 22.41 22.83 -2.79
CA TYR A 399 21.71 22.46 -1.56
C TYR A 399 21.63 20.94 -1.45
N HIS A 400 22.15 20.40 -0.36
CA HIS A 400 22.12 18.97 -0.06
C HIS A 400 21.16 18.63 1.08
N SER A 401 20.54 17.46 0.98
CA SER A 401 19.96 16.73 2.11
C SER A 401 21.00 15.76 2.69
N LEU A 402 20.66 15.09 3.79
CA LEU A 402 21.49 14.00 4.31
C LEU A 402 21.63 12.84 3.30
N VAL A 403 20.61 12.61 2.48
CA VAL A 403 20.60 11.54 1.46
C VAL A 403 21.48 11.94 0.28
N SER A 404 21.25 13.12 -0.33
CA SER A 404 22.02 13.57 -1.50
C SER A 404 23.51 13.73 -1.16
N ARG A 405 23.81 14.19 0.06
CA ARG A 405 25.18 14.26 0.60
C ARG A 405 25.85 12.89 0.64
N GLY A 406 25.13 11.83 1.02
CA GLY A 406 25.66 10.47 1.19
C GLY A 406 25.96 9.73 -0.13
N VAL A 407 25.26 10.06 -1.21
CA VAL A 407 25.39 9.38 -2.53
C VAL A 407 26.63 9.86 -3.33
N GLY A 408 27.21 10.99 -2.94
CA GLY A 408 28.41 11.57 -3.56
C GLY A 408 28.16 12.25 -4.92
N GLY A 409 28.94 13.31 -5.19
CA GLY A 409 28.72 14.20 -6.33
C GLY A 409 27.57 15.18 -6.11
N ASP A 410 27.00 15.74 -7.17
CA ASP A 410 25.83 16.62 -7.12
C ASP A 410 24.49 15.88 -7.35
N ARG A 411 24.51 14.55 -7.27
CA ARG A 411 23.33 13.68 -7.48
C ARG A 411 22.33 13.86 -6.34
N GLY A 412 21.08 14.19 -6.68
CA GLY A 412 20.01 14.48 -5.71
C GLY A 412 20.13 15.85 -5.02
N ALA A 413 21.17 16.63 -5.31
CA ALA A 413 21.30 17.98 -4.80
C ALA A 413 20.44 18.95 -5.62
N PHE A 414 19.87 19.95 -4.95
CA PHE A 414 19.12 21.02 -5.62
C PHE A 414 20.05 22.19 -5.87
N VAL A 415 19.76 22.96 -6.92
CA VAL A 415 20.44 24.24 -7.14
C VAL A 415 19.40 25.33 -6.96
N GLY A 416 19.76 26.39 -6.25
CA GLY A 416 18.91 27.58 -6.11
C GLY A 416 19.60 28.79 -6.72
N THR A 417 18.88 29.54 -7.56
CA THR A 417 19.39 30.77 -8.18
C THR A 417 18.37 31.89 -8.03
N PRO A 418 18.69 33.02 -7.36
CA PRO A 418 17.83 34.19 -7.36
C PRO A 418 17.91 34.87 -8.74
N VAL A 419 16.82 34.84 -9.51
CA VAL A 419 16.80 35.30 -10.91
C VAL A 419 16.16 36.67 -11.09
N GLU A 420 15.29 37.07 -10.17
CA GLU A 420 14.60 38.36 -10.20
C GLU A 420 14.42 38.88 -8.77
N GLU A 421 14.57 40.19 -8.56
CA GLU A 421 14.17 40.87 -7.33
C GLU A 421 12.86 41.62 -7.59
N VAL A 422 11.86 41.40 -6.74
CA VAL A 422 10.50 41.95 -6.84
C VAL A 422 10.06 42.55 -5.51
N GLU A 423 8.98 43.34 -5.52
CA GLU A 423 8.38 43.89 -4.31
C GLU A 423 6.98 43.31 -4.11
N VAL A 424 6.68 42.84 -2.90
CA VAL A 424 5.37 42.27 -2.52
C VAL A 424 4.91 42.91 -1.22
N GLY A 425 3.80 43.64 -1.26
CA GLY A 425 3.25 44.42 -0.14
C GLY A 425 4.30 45.23 0.63
N GLY A 426 5.18 45.94 -0.10
CA GLY A 426 6.24 46.77 0.48
C GLY A 426 7.46 46.02 1.02
N ARG A 427 7.53 44.69 0.84
CA ARG A 427 8.68 43.87 1.22
C ARG A 427 9.51 43.48 -0.01
N ARG A 428 10.83 43.47 0.15
CA ARG A 428 11.76 42.91 -0.84
C ARG A 428 11.58 41.40 -0.91
N ALA A 429 11.37 40.89 -2.11
CA ALA A 429 11.20 39.48 -2.40
C ALA A 429 12.00 39.09 -3.64
N TRP A 430 12.16 37.79 -3.87
CA TRP A 430 12.91 37.24 -5.00
C TRP A 430 12.12 36.15 -5.70
N ARG A 431 12.29 36.05 -7.01
CA ARG A 431 12.00 34.81 -7.73
C ARG A 431 13.25 33.97 -7.78
N VAL A 432 13.08 32.70 -7.43
CA VAL A 432 14.15 31.71 -7.34
C VAL A 432 13.88 30.64 -8.37
N GLU A 433 14.87 30.38 -9.20
CA GLU A 433 14.88 29.26 -10.12
C GLU A 433 15.55 28.06 -9.43
N ILE A 434 14.88 26.90 -9.45
CA ILE A 434 15.40 25.66 -8.85
C ILE A 434 15.48 24.54 -9.89
N PRO A 435 16.66 24.29 -10.48
CA PRO A 435 16.88 23.12 -11.35
C PRO A 435 17.30 21.87 -10.55
N GLU A 436 16.64 20.73 -10.79
CA GLU A 436 16.91 19.41 -10.16
C GLU A 436 17.27 18.30 -11.17
N VAL A 437 18.20 17.38 -10.82
CA VAL A 437 18.53 16.15 -11.59
C VAL A 437 18.03 14.86 -10.90
N ARG A 438 17.41 14.00 -11.72
CA ARG A 438 17.14 12.54 -11.60
C ARG A 438 15.99 12.10 -10.68
N PHE A 439 15.07 11.38 -11.34
CA PHE A 439 14.01 10.55 -10.76
C PHE A 439 14.31 9.11 -11.18
N GLU A 440 14.20 8.16 -10.27
CA GLU A 440 13.84 6.79 -10.64
C GLU A 440 12.31 6.72 -10.64
N VAL A 441 11.75 6.20 -11.73
CA VAL A 441 10.32 5.92 -11.84
C VAL A 441 10.20 4.42 -11.66
N ASP A 442 9.64 4.01 -10.52
CA ASP A 442 9.24 2.63 -10.32
C ASP A 442 7.74 2.53 -10.61
N TYR A 443 7.39 1.81 -11.67
CA TYR A 443 5.99 1.50 -11.96
C TYR A 443 5.57 0.34 -11.05
N GLN A 444 5.21 0.64 -9.81
CA GLN A 444 4.61 -0.38 -8.97
C GLN A 444 3.14 -0.52 -9.30
N THR A 445 2.80 -1.61 -9.98
CA THR A 445 1.45 -2.16 -9.93
C THR A 445 1.44 -3.12 -8.74
N MET A 446 0.91 -2.70 -7.59
CA MET A 446 0.81 -3.60 -6.45
C MET A 446 -0.22 -4.69 -6.76
N THR A 447 0.26 -5.89 -7.09
CA THR A 447 -0.60 -7.06 -7.30
C THR A 447 -0.30 -8.11 -6.24
N THR A 448 -1.33 -8.48 -5.47
CA THR A 448 -1.36 -9.55 -4.46
C THR A 448 -0.76 -10.89 -4.95
N PHE A 449 -0.76 -11.13 -6.26
CA PHE A 449 -0.28 -12.35 -6.92
C PHE A 449 0.69 -12.04 -8.07
N GLU A 450 1.94 -11.74 -7.73
CA GLU A 450 2.98 -11.46 -8.74
C GLU A 450 3.27 -12.70 -9.61
N GLY A 451 3.25 -12.52 -10.94
CA GLY A 451 3.40 -13.60 -11.91
C GLY A 451 2.13 -14.41 -12.15
N PHE A 452 0.97 -13.91 -11.71
CA PHE A 452 -0.33 -14.46 -12.03
C PHE A 452 -1.14 -13.49 -12.88
N SER A 453 -1.97 -14.04 -13.77
CA SER A 453 -2.95 -13.28 -14.56
C SER A 453 -4.37 -13.61 -14.10
N PRO A 454 -5.27 -12.63 -13.97
CA PRO A 454 -6.67 -12.89 -13.69
C PRO A 454 -7.36 -13.48 -14.92
N PHE A 455 -8.42 -14.25 -14.69
CA PHE A 455 -9.30 -14.75 -15.73
C PHE A 455 -10.74 -14.82 -15.25
N THR A 456 -11.67 -14.92 -16.20
CA THR A 456 -13.06 -15.27 -15.95
C THR A 456 -13.53 -16.32 -16.96
N VAL A 457 -14.34 -17.27 -16.50
CA VAL A 457 -14.95 -18.31 -17.35
C VAL A 457 -16.43 -18.39 -17.05
N THR A 458 -17.28 -18.26 -18.08
CA THR A 458 -18.70 -18.60 -17.97
C THR A 458 -18.86 -20.11 -18.00
N THR A 459 -19.25 -20.72 -16.87
CA THR A 459 -19.38 -22.18 -16.70
C THR A 459 -20.82 -22.66 -16.92
N GLN A 460 -21.80 -21.77 -16.81
CA GLN A 460 -23.21 -22.05 -17.04
C GLN A 460 -23.88 -20.80 -17.61
N THR A 461 -24.77 -20.95 -18.59
CA THR A 461 -25.42 -19.82 -19.29
C THR A 461 -26.86 -19.55 -18.85
N SER A 462 -27.43 -20.41 -18.01
CA SER A 462 -28.78 -20.25 -17.45
C SER A 462 -28.94 -20.96 -16.09
N PRO A 463 -28.95 -20.23 -14.96
CA PRO A 463 -28.50 -18.84 -14.84
C PRO A 463 -27.05 -18.67 -15.31
N ASP A 464 -26.69 -17.45 -15.70
CA ASP A 464 -25.31 -17.12 -16.05
C ASP A 464 -24.42 -17.23 -14.80
N VAL A 465 -23.43 -18.11 -14.84
CA VAL A 465 -22.45 -18.33 -13.78
C VAL A 465 -21.06 -18.10 -14.35
N VAL A 466 -20.42 -17.05 -13.85
CA VAL A 466 -19.05 -16.67 -14.17
C VAL A 466 -18.17 -17.00 -12.98
N ILE A 467 -17.10 -17.76 -13.23
CA ILE A 467 -16.08 -18.09 -12.25
C ILE A 467 -14.87 -17.20 -12.49
N HIS A 468 -14.46 -16.49 -11.45
CA HIS A 468 -13.23 -15.71 -11.42
C HIS A 468 -12.09 -16.52 -10.83
N GLY A 469 -10.88 -16.29 -11.32
CA GLY A 469 -9.67 -16.84 -10.73
C GLY A 469 -8.41 -16.17 -11.24
N ILE A 470 -7.28 -16.70 -10.79
CA ILE A 470 -5.94 -16.31 -11.19
C ILE A 470 -5.16 -17.54 -11.67
N LYS A 471 -4.22 -17.34 -12.59
CA LYS A 471 -3.38 -18.41 -13.14
C LYS A 471 -1.92 -17.99 -13.32
N SER A 472 -0.97 -18.89 -13.07
CA SER A 472 0.46 -18.69 -13.36
C SER A 472 0.90 -19.18 -14.74
N GLY A 473 0.08 -19.98 -15.43
CA GLY A 473 0.38 -20.48 -16.77
C GLY A 473 -0.83 -21.12 -17.47
N ASP A 474 -0.75 -21.21 -18.79
CA ASP A 474 -1.78 -21.84 -19.64
C ASP A 474 -1.31 -23.20 -20.16
N ALA A 475 -2.26 -24.10 -20.45
CA ALA A 475 -1.96 -25.42 -21.00
C ALA A 475 -1.14 -25.36 -22.31
N THR A 476 -1.27 -24.27 -23.05
CA THR A 476 -0.58 -24.05 -24.33
C THR A 476 0.85 -23.52 -24.18
N THR A 477 1.22 -22.96 -23.02
CA THR A 477 2.50 -22.27 -22.79
C THR A 477 3.31 -22.87 -21.66
N SER A 478 2.67 -23.58 -20.72
CA SER A 478 3.30 -24.18 -19.56
C SER A 478 3.44 -25.68 -19.74
N SER A 479 4.66 -26.19 -19.57
CA SER A 479 4.91 -27.63 -19.41
C SER A 479 4.73 -28.11 -17.97
N LEU A 480 4.38 -27.21 -17.04
CA LEU A 480 4.24 -27.55 -15.63
C LEU A 480 2.92 -28.30 -15.38
N PRO A 481 2.90 -29.27 -14.44
CA PRO A 481 1.67 -29.97 -14.09
C PRO A 481 0.59 -29.01 -13.54
N PRO A 482 -0.67 -29.12 -13.99
CA PRO A 482 -1.76 -28.27 -13.51
C PRO A 482 -2.14 -28.58 -12.05
N LEU A 483 -2.31 -27.52 -11.26
CA LEU A 483 -2.75 -27.55 -9.87
C LEU A 483 -3.92 -26.59 -9.66
N LEU A 484 -5.08 -27.13 -9.31
CA LEU A 484 -6.27 -26.38 -8.95
C LEU A 484 -6.32 -26.14 -7.44
N LEU A 485 -6.49 -24.87 -7.04
CA LEU A 485 -6.60 -24.43 -5.65
C LEU A 485 -8.02 -23.92 -5.33
N LEU A 486 -8.67 -24.50 -4.32
CA LEU A 486 -10.07 -24.20 -3.95
C LEU A 486 -10.20 -23.73 -2.50
N HIS A 487 -10.61 -22.47 -2.29
CA HIS A 487 -10.72 -21.86 -0.95
C HIS A 487 -11.96 -22.29 -0.16
N GLY A 488 -11.99 -21.96 1.14
CA GLY A 488 -13.10 -22.20 2.07
C GLY A 488 -13.97 -20.98 2.38
N PHE A 489 -14.94 -21.14 3.30
CA PHE A 489 -15.75 -20.04 3.82
C PHE A 489 -15.04 -19.31 4.96
N PRO A 490 -15.12 -17.96 5.04
CA PRO A 490 -15.74 -17.00 4.11
C PRO A 490 -14.71 -16.39 3.15
N GLN A 491 -13.62 -17.11 2.89
CA GLN A 491 -12.45 -16.62 2.14
C GLN A 491 -12.73 -16.58 0.63
N SER A 492 -11.70 -16.22 -0.12
CA SER A 492 -11.62 -16.24 -1.58
C SER A 492 -10.30 -16.88 -2.01
N HIS A 493 -9.97 -16.87 -3.30
CA HIS A 493 -8.67 -17.35 -3.79
C HIS A 493 -7.45 -16.69 -3.09
N HIS A 494 -7.63 -15.54 -2.44
CA HIS A 494 -6.61 -14.85 -1.64
C HIS A 494 -6.00 -15.69 -0.51
N ILE A 495 -6.71 -16.72 -0.02
CA ILE A 495 -6.17 -17.68 0.96
C ILE A 495 -4.87 -18.34 0.47
N TRP A 496 -4.69 -18.39 -0.85
CA TRP A 496 -3.57 -19.04 -1.50
C TRP A 496 -2.39 -18.11 -1.77
N HIS A 497 -2.40 -16.84 -1.35
CA HIS A 497 -1.33 -15.89 -1.71
C HIS A 497 0.08 -16.42 -1.41
N SER A 498 0.28 -17.03 -0.23
CA SER A 498 1.57 -17.60 0.16
C SER A 498 1.85 -18.93 -0.55
N VAL A 499 0.86 -19.83 -0.59
CA VAL A 499 1.01 -21.18 -1.17
C VAL A 499 1.21 -21.13 -2.69
N ALA A 500 0.36 -20.39 -3.41
CA ALA A 500 0.41 -20.23 -4.86
C ALA A 500 1.75 -19.64 -5.31
N THR A 501 2.22 -18.59 -4.62
CA THR A 501 3.53 -17.97 -4.89
C THR A 501 4.66 -18.97 -4.74
N ALA A 502 4.64 -19.80 -3.69
CA ALA A 502 5.70 -20.76 -3.40
C ALA A 502 5.76 -21.97 -4.34
N VAL A 503 4.68 -22.26 -5.07
CA VAL A 503 4.59 -23.46 -5.94
C VAL A 503 4.50 -23.13 -7.44
N LYS A 504 4.44 -21.85 -7.81
CA LYS A 504 4.23 -21.40 -9.21
C LYS A 504 5.32 -21.84 -10.20
N ASP A 505 6.54 -22.08 -9.72
CA ASP A 505 7.66 -22.55 -10.56
C ASP A 505 7.66 -24.07 -10.78
N ARG A 506 6.79 -24.81 -10.07
CA ARG A 506 6.67 -26.27 -10.16
C ARG A 506 5.33 -26.73 -10.73
N TYR A 507 4.31 -25.87 -10.68
CA TYR A 507 2.96 -26.17 -11.12
C TYR A 507 2.41 -25.02 -11.95
N ALA A 508 1.59 -25.34 -12.96
CA ALA A 508 0.68 -24.36 -13.53
C ALA A 508 -0.48 -24.20 -12.53
N VAL A 509 -0.44 -23.12 -11.74
CA VAL A 509 -1.37 -22.91 -10.63
C VAL A 509 -2.61 -22.21 -11.14
N ILE A 510 -3.78 -22.76 -10.83
CA ILE A 510 -5.10 -22.18 -11.10
C ILE A 510 -5.79 -22.04 -9.74
N ALA A 511 -6.00 -20.82 -9.26
CA ALA A 511 -6.76 -20.56 -8.03
C ALA A 511 -8.05 -19.82 -8.37
N ILE A 512 -9.20 -20.42 -8.02
CA ILE A 512 -10.51 -19.84 -8.35
C ILE A 512 -11.26 -19.40 -7.11
N ASP A 513 -12.08 -18.36 -7.28
CA ASP A 513 -13.18 -18.08 -6.39
C ASP A 513 -14.30 -19.07 -6.69
N ILE A 514 -14.65 -19.94 -5.75
CA ILE A 514 -15.77 -20.87 -5.95
C ILE A 514 -17.08 -20.06 -6.02
N ARG A 515 -18.08 -20.53 -6.79
CA ARG A 515 -19.36 -19.81 -6.97
C ARG A 515 -19.92 -19.32 -5.63
N GLY A 516 -20.45 -18.10 -5.59
CA GLY A 516 -20.95 -17.46 -4.37
C GLY A 516 -19.92 -16.68 -3.56
N TYR A 517 -18.63 -16.82 -3.87
CA TYR A 517 -17.54 -16.19 -3.13
C TYR A 517 -16.69 -15.29 -4.04
N GLY A 518 -15.86 -14.45 -3.40
CA GLY A 518 -14.96 -13.53 -4.07
C GLY A 518 -15.64 -12.77 -5.22
N ASN A 519 -14.99 -12.74 -6.38
CA ASN A 519 -15.52 -12.07 -7.58
C ASN A 519 -16.35 -12.99 -8.48
N SER A 520 -16.54 -14.26 -8.12
CA SER A 520 -17.41 -15.18 -8.85
C SER A 520 -18.89 -14.82 -8.69
N SER A 521 -19.71 -15.25 -9.66
CA SER A 521 -21.16 -15.05 -9.66
C SER A 521 -21.81 -15.62 -8.40
N LYS A 522 -22.88 -14.96 -7.96
CA LYS A 522 -23.66 -15.26 -6.75
C LYS A 522 -25.10 -15.60 -7.15
N PRO A 523 -25.33 -16.68 -7.93
CA PRO A 523 -26.66 -17.01 -8.44
C PRO A 523 -27.63 -17.27 -7.30
N ASP A 524 -28.90 -16.89 -7.48
CA ASP A 524 -29.92 -17.13 -6.47
C ASP A 524 -30.27 -18.62 -6.33
N GLY A 525 -30.84 -18.97 -5.17
CA GLY A 525 -31.45 -20.26 -4.90
C GLY A 525 -30.48 -21.34 -4.42
N VAL A 526 -30.93 -22.13 -3.45
CA VAL A 526 -30.17 -23.25 -2.87
C VAL A 526 -29.68 -24.27 -3.91
N PRO A 527 -30.46 -24.67 -4.94
CA PRO A 527 -29.99 -25.62 -5.97
C PRO A 527 -28.74 -25.18 -6.72
N SER A 528 -28.50 -23.87 -6.79
CA SER A 528 -27.31 -23.31 -7.43
C SER A 528 -26.02 -23.61 -6.65
N TYR A 529 -26.08 -24.14 -5.43
CA TYR A 529 -24.90 -24.35 -4.58
C TYR A 529 -24.64 -25.82 -4.19
N ALA A 530 -25.36 -26.77 -4.81
CA ALA A 530 -25.02 -28.18 -4.70
C ALA A 530 -23.56 -28.41 -5.12
N LYS A 531 -22.80 -29.21 -4.36
CA LYS A 531 -21.37 -29.43 -4.63
C LYS A 531 -21.14 -30.08 -6.00
N SER A 532 -22.11 -30.84 -6.51
CA SER A 532 -22.06 -31.37 -7.88
C SER A 532 -22.05 -30.25 -8.93
N ALA A 533 -22.79 -29.16 -8.72
CA ALA A 533 -22.76 -27.99 -9.61
C ALA A 533 -21.42 -27.25 -9.54
N MET A 534 -20.89 -27.06 -8.34
CA MET A 534 -19.58 -26.41 -8.13
C MET A 534 -18.42 -27.26 -8.67
N ALA A 535 -18.53 -28.59 -8.62
CA ALA A 535 -17.56 -29.51 -9.22
C ALA A 535 -17.55 -29.40 -10.75
N ARG A 536 -18.73 -29.24 -11.38
CA ARG A 536 -18.84 -28.98 -12.82
C ARG A 536 -18.21 -27.65 -13.23
N ASP A 537 -18.30 -26.61 -12.38
CA ASP A 537 -17.57 -25.36 -12.63
C ASP A 537 -16.07 -25.58 -12.71
N CYS A 538 -15.51 -26.38 -11.80
CA CYS A 538 -14.08 -26.66 -11.78
C CYS A 538 -13.64 -27.32 -13.09
N ILE A 539 -14.40 -28.30 -13.58
CA ILE A 539 -14.14 -28.93 -14.89
C ILE A 539 -14.24 -27.93 -16.03
N ALA A 540 -15.32 -27.13 -16.09
CA ALA A 540 -15.51 -26.15 -17.14
C ALA A 540 -14.41 -25.07 -17.17
N VAL A 541 -13.91 -24.65 -16.00
CA VAL A 541 -12.76 -23.74 -15.89
C VAL A 541 -11.50 -24.42 -16.45
N MET A 542 -11.19 -25.63 -16.00
CA MET A 542 -9.97 -26.33 -16.45
C MET A 542 -9.99 -26.60 -17.96
N ASP A 543 -11.13 -27.03 -18.50
CA ASP A 543 -11.32 -27.26 -19.93
C ASP A 543 -11.15 -25.94 -20.73
N SER A 544 -11.73 -24.82 -20.24
CA SER A 544 -11.61 -23.50 -20.87
C SER A 544 -10.17 -22.97 -20.88
N LEU A 545 -9.36 -23.36 -19.90
CA LEU A 545 -7.92 -23.05 -19.83
C LEU A 545 -7.04 -24.03 -20.63
N GLY A 546 -7.65 -24.96 -21.36
CA GLY A 546 -6.98 -25.92 -22.24
C GLY A 546 -6.51 -27.20 -21.55
N TYR A 547 -6.89 -27.44 -20.29
CA TYR A 547 -6.68 -28.72 -19.61
C TYR A 547 -7.90 -29.60 -19.85
N ASP A 548 -8.06 -30.08 -21.07
CA ASP A 548 -9.23 -30.82 -21.56
C ASP A 548 -9.40 -32.24 -20.96
N GLU A 549 -10.29 -33.04 -21.56
CA GLU A 549 -10.65 -34.38 -21.08
C GLU A 549 -9.48 -35.37 -20.97
N ASP A 550 -8.44 -35.18 -21.78
CA ASP A 550 -7.22 -36.00 -21.76
C ASP A 550 -6.21 -35.51 -20.70
N THR A 551 -6.48 -34.36 -20.08
CA THR A 551 -5.61 -33.76 -19.09
C THR A 551 -6.13 -33.97 -17.67
N SER A 552 -5.35 -34.72 -16.88
CA SER A 552 -5.56 -34.85 -15.44
C SER A 552 -4.72 -33.84 -14.65
N PHE A 553 -5.24 -33.37 -13.52
CA PHE A 553 -4.65 -32.32 -12.70
C PHE A 553 -4.65 -32.65 -11.20
N TYR A 554 -3.90 -31.88 -10.42
CA TYR A 554 -3.85 -31.98 -8.96
C TYR A 554 -4.83 -31.00 -8.33
N VAL A 555 -5.35 -31.33 -7.13
CA VAL A 555 -6.28 -30.45 -6.41
C VAL A 555 -5.82 -30.28 -4.97
N CYS A 556 -5.65 -29.04 -4.53
CA CYS A 556 -5.50 -28.71 -3.11
C CYS A 556 -6.67 -27.80 -2.70
N ALA A 557 -7.38 -28.18 -1.64
CA ALA A 557 -8.65 -27.54 -1.32
C ALA A 557 -8.85 -27.42 0.19
N HIS A 558 -9.42 -26.29 0.61
CA HIS A 558 -9.67 -25.95 2.01
C HIS A 558 -11.16 -25.87 2.31
N ASP A 559 -11.57 -26.42 3.45
CA ASP A 559 -12.92 -26.26 4.04
C ASP A 559 -14.07 -26.49 3.02
N ARG A 560 -14.87 -25.47 2.66
CA ARG A 560 -15.96 -25.59 1.66
C ARG A 560 -15.43 -26.04 0.30
N GLY A 561 -14.28 -25.50 -0.13
CA GLY A 561 -13.60 -25.90 -1.36
C GLY A 561 -13.20 -27.37 -1.34
N ALA A 562 -12.84 -27.93 -0.18
CA ALA A 562 -12.55 -29.36 -0.05
C ALA A 562 -13.81 -30.24 -0.21
N ARG A 563 -15.01 -29.71 0.09
CA ARG A 563 -16.28 -30.39 -0.23
C ARG A 563 -16.56 -30.40 -1.72
N VAL A 564 -16.25 -29.29 -2.40
CA VAL A 564 -16.31 -29.21 -3.87
C VAL A 564 -15.33 -30.21 -4.47
N ALA A 565 -14.08 -30.24 -3.97
CA ALA A 565 -13.05 -31.16 -4.41
C ALA A 565 -13.42 -32.63 -4.17
N HIS A 566 -14.03 -32.96 -3.03
CA HIS A 566 -14.53 -34.31 -2.79
C HIS A 566 -15.53 -34.74 -3.86
N LYS A 567 -16.52 -33.89 -4.14
CA LYS A 567 -17.52 -34.18 -5.18
C LYS A 567 -16.89 -34.24 -6.57
N LEU A 568 -15.93 -33.36 -6.87
CA LEU A 568 -15.11 -33.40 -8.09
C LEU A 568 -14.38 -34.73 -8.26
N CYS A 569 -13.75 -35.26 -7.21
CA CYS A 569 -13.07 -36.56 -7.26
C CYS A 569 -14.04 -37.76 -7.43
N VAL A 570 -15.30 -37.63 -7.00
CA VAL A 570 -16.34 -38.67 -7.14
C VAL A 570 -17.03 -38.62 -8.51
N ASP A 571 -17.26 -37.40 -9.04
CA ASP A 571 -17.91 -37.19 -10.33
C ASP A 571 -16.95 -37.34 -11.51
N PHE A 572 -15.68 -36.95 -11.34
CA PHE A 572 -14.67 -36.92 -12.40
C PHE A 572 -13.35 -37.60 -11.99
N PRO A 573 -13.36 -38.87 -11.54
CA PRO A 573 -12.17 -39.52 -10.98
C PRO A 573 -11.01 -39.64 -11.97
N SER A 574 -11.26 -39.70 -13.28
CA SER A 574 -10.20 -39.73 -14.31
C SER A 574 -9.48 -38.41 -14.48
N ARG A 575 -10.08 -37.29 -14.08
CA ARG A 575 -9.52 -35.94 -14.22
C ARG A 575 -8.59 -35.57 -13.06
N ILE A 576 -8.65 -36.27 -11.93
CA ILE A 576 -7.91 -35.89 -10.72
C ILE A 576 -6.81 -36.91 -10.42
N ARG A 577 -5.55 -36.46 -10.44
CA ARG A 577 -4.37 -37.31 -10.18
C ARG A 577 -4.24 -37.67 -8.70
N ARG A 578 -4.22 -36.65 -7.85
CA ARG A 578 -4.07 -36.72 -6.40
C ARG A 578 -4.74 -35.49 -5.78
N ALA A 579 -5.23 -35.62 -4.55
CA ALA A 579 -5.92 -34.54 -3.84
C ALA A 579 -5.32 -34.28 -2.45
N ILE A 580 -5.29 -33.02 -2.03
CA ILE A 580 -5.00 -32.59 -0.66
C ILE A 580 -6.21 -31.85 -0.11
N PHE A 581 -6.77 -32.32 1.01
CA PHE A 581 -7.88 -31.65 1.71
C PHE A 581 -7.40 -31.03 3.03
N LEU A 582 -7.78 -29.78 3.26
CA LEU A 582 -7.35 -28.98 4.40
C LEU A 582 -8.52 -28.70 5.36
N ASP A 583 -8.35 -29.10 6.60
CA ASP A 583 -9.22 -28.93 7.77
C ASP A 583 -10.69 -29.35 7.55
N ILE A 584 -10.91 -30.58 7.07
CA ILE A 584 -12.27 -31.04 6.73
C ILE A 584 -12.48 -32.55 6.91
N CYS A 585 -13.73 -32.96 7.14
CA CYS A 585 -14.22 -34.35 7.07
C CYS A 585 -15.42 -34.46 6.10
N PRO A 586 -15.79 -35.68 5.66
CA PRO A 586 -16.94 -35.90 4.77
C PRO A 586 -18.22 -35.23 5.30
N THR A 587 -19.02 -34.63 4.41
CA THR A 587 -20.18 -33.80 4.81
C THR A 587 -21.18 -34.60 5.65
N LEU A 588 -21.52 -35.80 5.18
CA LEU A 588 -22.53 -36.66 5.82
C LEU A 588 -22.18 -36.97 7.28
N VAL A 589 -20.95 -37.44 7.55
CA VAL A 589 -20.55 -37.78 8.93
C VAL A 589 -20.59 -36.56 9.85
N MET A 590 -20.20 -35.38 9.37
CA MET A 590 -20.20 -34.16 10.21
C MET A 590 -21.61 -33.76 10.65
N TYR A 591 -22.64 -33.97 9.82
CA TYR A 591 -24.03 -33.76 10.22
C TYR A 591 -24.55 -34.91 11.10
N GLU A 592 -24.33 -36.16 10.72
CA GLU A 592 -24.85 -37.34 11.43
C GLU A 592 -24.28 -37.51 12.85
N THR A 593 -23.02 -37.10 13.06
CA THR A 593 -22.33 -37.23 14.36
C THR A 593 -22.28 -35.92 15.15
N THR A 594 -23.15 -34.95 14.83
CA THR A 594 -23.22 -33.69 15.56
C THR A 594 -23.50 -33.92 17.05
N ASN A 595 -22.62 -33.40 17.91
CA ASN A 595 -22.78 -33.40 19.36
C ASN A 595 -22.74 -31.97 19.93
N LEU A 596 -22.87 -31.82 21.26
CA LEU A 596 -22.87 -30.50 21.91
C LEU A 596 -21.61 -29.68 21.63
N ASP A 597 -20.44 -30.32 21.65
CA ASP A 597 -19.16 -29.63 21.47
C ASP A 597 -18.96 -29.19 20.03
N PHE A 598 -19.31 -30.06 19.07
CA PHE A 598 -19.32 -29.74 17.65
C PHE A 598 -20.31 -28.61 17.33
N ALA A 599 -21.55 -28.68 17.84
CA ALA A 599 -22.56 -27.65 17.62
C ALA A 599 -22.14 -26.27 18.18
N LYS A 600 -21.45 -26.23 19.32
CA LYS A 600 -20.88 -24.99 19.86
C LYS A 600 -19.73 -24.46 18.99
N ALA A 601 -18.79 -25.32 18.62
CA ALA A 601 -17.62 -24.90 17.85
C ALA A 601 -18.00 -24.46 16.42
N TYR A 602 -18.91 -25.18 15.78
CA TYR A 602 -19.41 -24.91 14.43
C TYR A 602 -20.83 -24.32 14.44
N PHE A 603 -21.12 -23.44 15.41
CA PHE A 603 -22.43 -22.76 15.51
C PHE A 603 -22.88 -22.11 14.18
N HIS A 604 -21.94 -21.59 13.40
CA HIS A 604 -22.20 -20.95 12.11
C HIS A 604 -22.84 -21.90 11.10
N TRP A 605 -22.58 -23.21 11.14
CA TRP A 605 -23.27 -24.16 10.27
C TRP A 605 -24.77 -24.16 10.55
N PHE A 606 -25.15 -24.26 11.82
CA PHE A 606 -26.55 -24.28 12.24
C PHE A 606 -27.23 -22.93 12.10
N PHE A 607 -26.47 -21.85 12.20
CA PHE A 607 -26.94 -20.50 11.96
C PHE A 607 -27.20 -20.25 10.46
N LEU A 608 -26.24 -20.52 9.58
CA LEU A 608 -26.31 -20.20 8.15
C LEU A 608 -27.36 -21.05 7.40
N ILE A 609 -27.72 -22.22 7.92
CA ILE A 609 -28.80 -23.07 7.35
C ILE A 609 -30.21 -22.59 7.70
N GLN A 610 -30.37 -21.63 8.63
CA GLN A 610 -31.71 -21.16 9.00
C GLN A 610 -32.42 -20.51 7.80
N PRO A 611 -33.77 -20.54 7.75
CA PRO A 611 -34.54 -19.97 6.66
C PRO A 611 -34.22 -18.49 6.39
N SER A 612 -34.16 -18.12 5.12
CA SER A 612 -33.99 -16.74 4.68
C SER A 612 -35.20 -15.88 5.11
N PRO A 613 -35.00 -14.61 5.51
CA PRO A 613 -33.75 -13.85 5.50
C PRO A 613 -33.07 -13.77 6.88
N LEU A 614 -33.23 -14.76 7.78
CA LEU A 614 -32.74 -14.61 9.16
C LEU A 614 -31.21 -14.45 9.24
N PRO A 615 -30.37 -15.39 8.76
CA PRO A 615 -28.92 -15.22 8.79
C PRO A 615 -28.46 -14.01 8.00
N GLU A 616 -29.05 -13.79 6.82
CA GLU A 616 -28.72 -12.69 5.93
C GLU A 616 -28.96 -11.34 6.61
N THR A 617 -30.10 -11.15 7.26
CA THR A 617 -30.43 -9.90 7.97
C THR A 617 -29.43 -9.60 9.08
N LEU A 618 -29.03 -10.62 9.85
CA LEU A 618 -28.14 -10.45 11.00
C LEU A 618 -26.69 -10.20 10.58
N ILE A 619 -26.21 -10.88 9.53
CA ILE A 619 -24.86 -10.64 9.00
C ILE A 619 -24.80 -9.26 8.34
N ASN A 620 -25.77 -8.92 7.49
CA ASN A 620 -25.82 -7.64 6.77
C ASN A 620 -25.97 -6.43 7.70
N ALA A 621 -26.43 -6.60 8.94
CA ALA A 621 -26.48 -5.52 9.92
C ALA A 621 -25.08 -5.04 10.37
N ALA A 622 -24.07 -5.91 10.32
CA ALA A 622 -22.70 -5.57 10.69
C ALA A 622 -21.69 -6.55 10.04
N PRO A 623 -21.54 -6.56 8.70
CA PRO A 623 -20.84 -7.61 7.97
C PRO A 623 -19.37 -7.72 8.35
N ARG A 624 -18.65 -6.58 8.42
CA ARG A 624 -17.27 -6.54 8.92
C ARG A 624 -17.17 -7.10 10.34
N LYS A 625 -18.07 -6.68 11.23
CA LYS A 625 -18.00 -7.10 12.64
C LYS A 625 -18.29 -8.59 12.80
N PHE A 626 -19.23 -9.12 12.03
CA PHE A 626 -19.47 -10.55 11.95
C PHE A 626 -18.19 -11.29 11.53
N LEU A 627 -17.52 -10.81 10.48
CA LEU A 627 -16.27 -11.41 9.99
C LEU A 627 -15.15 -11.37 11.03
N GLU A 628 -14.91 -10.22 11.67
CA GLU A 628 -13.90 -10.06 12.74
C GLU A 628 -14.13 -11.03 13.90
N LEU A 629 -15.37 -11.15 14.35
CA LEU A 629 -15.75 -12.05 15.45
C LEU A 629 -15.69 -13.51 15.02
N PHE A 630 -16.10 -13.81 13.79
CA PHE A 630 -16.14 -15.17 13.27
C PHE A 630 -14.74 -15.72 12.98
N MET A 631 -13.92 -14.99 12.22
CA MET A 631 -12.59 -15.42 11.82
C MET A 631 -11.57 -15.20 12.94
N GLY A 632 -11.62 -14.05 13.62
CA GLY A 632 -10.68 -13.71 14.70
C GLY A 632 -11.02 -14.38 16.03
N GLY A 633 -12.30 -14.49 16.39
CA GLY A 633 -12.73 -15.06 17.67
C GLY A 633 -12.48 -16.56 17.84
N ARG A 634 -12.07 -17.26 16.77
CA ARG A 634 -11.73 -18.69 16.76
C ARG A 634 -10.25 -18.97 17.02
N GLN A 635 -9.40 -17.94 17.03
CA GLN A 635 -7.94 -18.09 16.99
C GLN A 635 -7.28 -17.49 18.24
N LEU A 636 -6.22 -18.13 18.74
CA LEU A 636 -5.46 -17.62 19.89
C LEU A 636 -4.80 -16.26 19.61
N THR A 637 -4.42 -16.01 18.35
CA THR A 637 -3.77 -14.78 17.87
C THR A 637 -4.74 -13.80 17.18
N GLY A 638 -6.04 -14.08 17.22
CA GLY A 638 -7.05 -13.22 16.60
C GLY A 638 -6.91 -13.13 15.08
N LEU A 639 -7.00 -11.91 14.54
CA LEU A 639 -6.91 -11.64 13.10
C LEU A 639 -5.48 -11.55 12.55
N GLN A 640 -4.46 -11.59 13.42
CA GLN A 640 -3.04 -11.40 13.02
C GLN A 640 -2.50 -12.49 12.09
N ILE A 641 -3.24 -13.59 11.91
CA ILE A 641 -2.87 -14.68 11.02
C ILE A 641 -3.17 -14.39 9.55
N PHE A 642 -4.03 -13.42 9.28
CA PHE A 642 -4.38 -13.02 7.93
C PHE A 642 -3.51 -11.84 7.53
N ARG A 643 -2.98 -11.86 6.31
CA ARG A 643 -2.45 -10.64 5.72
C ARG A 643 -3.58 -9.63 5.58
N GLU A 644 -3.32 -8.38 5.98
CA GLU A 644 -4.35 -7.35 6.14
C GLU A 644 -5.15 -7.10 4.84
N GLU A 645 -4.47 -7.09 3.69
CA GLU A 645 -5.09 -6.91 2.37
C GLU A 645 -6.10 -8.03 2.04
N ASP A 646 -5.75 -9.27 2.35
CA ASP A 646 -6.61 -10.44 2.08
C ASP A 646 -7.82 -10.44 3.01
N PHE A 647 -7.62 -10.07 4.29
CA PHE A 647 -8.73 -9.90 5.23
C PHE A 647 -9.67 -8.77 4.82
N GLU A 648 -9.14 -7.65 4.34
CA GLU A 648 -9.96 -6.54 3.85
C GLU A 648 -10.77 -6.94 2.61
N PHE A 649 -10.18 -7.75 1.71
CA PHE A 649 -10.93 -8.33 0.59
C PHE A 649 -12.09 -9.21 1.08
N TYR A 650 -11.85 -10.08 2.06
CA TYR A 650 -12.92 -10.90 2.66
C TYR A 650 -14.00 -10.02 3.31
N ALA A 651 -13.62 -8.93 3.99
CA ALA A 651 -14.54 -7.98 4.61
C ALA A 651 -15.38 -7.22 3.59
N GLN A 652 -14.78 -6.81 2.47
CA GLN A 652 -15.47 -6.16 1.36
C GLN A 652 -16.51 -7.09 0.72
N VAL A 653 -16.15 -8.34 0.45
CA VAL A 653 -17.06 -9.35 -0.09
C VAL A 653 -18.20 -9.62 0.89
N MET A 654 -17.91 -9.76 2.19
CA MET A 654 -18.93 -9.92 3.23
C MET A 654 -19.89 -8.72 3.30
N GLY A 655 -19.46 -7.54 2.86
CA GLY A 655 -20.29 -6.34 2.75
C GLY A 655 -21.35 -6.39 1.64
N GLN A 656 -21.28 -7.36 0.73
CA GLN A 656 -22.22 -7.53 -0.37
C GLN A 656 -23.41 -8.41 0.07
N PRO A 657 -24.66 -7.91 0.08
CA PRO A 657 -25.82 -8.69 0.50
C PRO A 657 -26.02 -10.00 -0.27
N GLU A 658 -25.72 -9.99 -1.57
CA GLU A 658 -25.76 -11.15 -2.44
C GLU A 658 -24.69 -12.19 -2.09
N ALA A 659 -23.52 -11.77 -1.60
CA ALA A 659 -22.48 -12.70 -1.14
C ALA A 659 -22.90 -13.39 0.15
N VAL A 660 -23.50 -12.63 1.08
CA VAL A 660 -24.09 -13.20 2.30
C VAL A 660 -25.20 -14.18 1.98
N GLY A 661 -26.09 -13.84 1.03
CA GLY A 661 -27.13 -14.75 0.54
C GLY A 661 -26.55 -16.02 -0.09
N ALA A 662 -25.52 -15.89 -0.91
CA ALA A 662 -24.81 -17.00 -1.53
C ALA A 662 -24.14 -17.91 -0.50
N MET A 663 -23.42 -17.35 0.48
CA MET A 663 -22.82 -18.10 1.58
C MET A 663 -23.90 -18.88 2.37
N CYS A 664 -25.04 -18.25 2.68
CA CYS A 664 -26.13 -18.94 3.36
C CYS A 664 -26.69 -20.08 2.50
N ASN A 665 -26.90 -19.85 1.21
CA ASN A 665 -27.40 -20.87 0.29
C ASN A 665 -26.42 -22.03 0.10
N ASP A 666 -25.11 -21.76 0.13
CA ASP A 666 -24.06 -22.76 0.12
C ASP A 666 -24.17 -23.69 1.34
N TYR A 667 -24.34 -23.15 2.54
CA TYR A 667 -24.59 -23.95 3.74
C TYR A 667 -25.93 -24.68 3.71
N ARG A 668 -27.01 -24.05 3.22
CA ARG A 668 -28.33 -24.70 3.06
C ARG A 668 -28.25 -25.89 2.10
N ALA A 669 -27.52 -25.78 1.00
CA ALA A 669 -27.29 -26.89 0.08
C ALA A 669 -26.55 -28.04 0.80
N SER A 670 -25.59 -27.71 1.66
CA SER A 670 -24.88 -28.73 2.47
C SER A 670 -25.71 -29.44 3.52
N ALA A 671 -26.81 -28.85 3.99
CA ALA A 671 -27.74 -29.49 4.91
C ALA A 671 -28.93 -30.16 4.20
N THR A 672 -28.95 -30.15 2.86
CA THR A 672 -30.05 -30.71 2.05
C THR A 672 -29.48 -31.51 0.88
N LEU A 673 -29.32 -30.87 -0.28
CA LEU A 673 -28.91 -31.49 -1.54
C LEU A 673 -27.60 -32.28 -1.42
N ASP A 674 -26.58 -31.74 -0.76
CA ASP A 674 -25.28 -32.42 -0.65
C ASP A 674 -25.37 -33.68 0.23
N LEU A 675 -26.30 -33.74 1.19
CA LEU A 675 -26.53 -34.95 2.00
C LEU A 675 -27.24 -36.03 1.19
N GLU A 676 -28.29 -35.64 0.47
CA GLU A 676 -29.03 -36.55 -0.42
C GLU A 676 -28.10 -37.13 -1.51
N GLU A 677 -27.24 -36.29 -2.10
CA GLU A 677 -26.23 -36.71 -3.06
C GLU A 677 -25.19 -37.66 -2.44
N ALA A 678 -24.68 -37.37 -1.24
CA ALA A 678 -23.71 -38.23 -0.56
C ALA A 678 -24.29 -39.61 -0.20
N GLU A 679 -25.54 -39.65 0.27
CA GLU A 679 -26.24 -40.91 0.53
C GLU A 679 -26.52 -41.70 -0.76
N ALA A 680 -26.86 -41.02 -1.85
CA ALA A 680 -27.03 -41.66 -3.16
C ALA A 680 -25.70 -42.24 -3.67
N ASP A 681 -24.62 -41.46 -3.63
CA ASP A 681 -23.30 -41.90 -4.05
C ASP A 681 -22.84 -43.15 -3.28
N LEU A 682 -23.01 -43.17 -1.96
CA LEU A 682 -22.70 -44.35 -1.14
C LEU A 682 -23.57 -45.57 -1.49
N ARG A 683 -24.87 -45.39 -1.70
CA ARG A 683 -25.78 -46.48 -2.12
C ARG A 683 -25.41 -47.04 -3.49
N GLU A 684 -24.91 -46.20 -4.39
CA GLU A 684 -24.52 -46.57 -5.75
C GLU A 684 -23.06 -47.04 -5.85
N GLY A 685 -22.31 -47.03 -4.75
CA GLY A 685 -20.88 -47.40 -4.73
C GLY A 685 -19.97 -46.38 -5.43
N ARG A 686 -20.45 -45.15 -5.61
CA ARG A 686 -19.67 -44.01 -6.08
C ARG A 686 -18.90 -43.42 -4.90
N VAL A 687 -17.60 -43.65 -4.91
CA VAL A 687 -16.70 -43.34 -3.78
C VAL A 687 -15.44 -42.64 -4.29
N LEU A 688 -14.70 -42.01 -3.39
CA LEU A 688 -13.42 -41.38 -3.71
C LEU A 688 -12.46 -42.44 -4.27
N ARG A 689 -11.98 -42.25 -5.52
CA ARG A 689 -10.98 -43.11 -6.18
C ARG A 689 -9.59 -42.49 -6.25
N THR A 690 -9.48 -41.24 -5.85
CA THR A 690 -8.25 -40.44 -5.94
C THR A 690 -7.42 -40.60 -4.66
N PRO A 691 -6.10 -40.85 -4.76
CA PRO A 691 -5.21 -40.81 -3.60
C PRO A 691 -5.30 -39.46 -2.87
N LEU A 692 -5.40 -39.51 -1.55
CA LEU A 692 -5.74 -38.37 -0.72
C LEU A 692 -4.78 -38.19 0.45
N VAL A 693 -4.29 -36.97 0.62
CA VAL A 693 -3.68 -36.49 1.88
C VAL A 693 -4.64 -35.52 2.56
N VAL A 694 -4.83 -35.68 3.86
CA VAL A 694 -5.63 -34.78 4.69
C VAL A 694 -4.75 -34.09 5.71
N LEU A 695 -4.74 -32.76 5.71
CA LEU A 695 -4.13 -31.97 6.77
C LEU A 695 -5.24 -31.29 7.58
N TRP A 696 -5.09 -31.24 8.90
CA TRP A 696 -6.05 -30.53 9.76
C TRP A 696 -5.34 -29.79 10.88
N GLY A 697 -5.97 -28.74 11.41
CA GLY A 697 -5.38 -27.94 12.48
C GLY A 697 -5.38 -28.71 13.80
N LYS A 698 -4.21 -28.88 14.40
CA LYS A 698 -4.05 -29.50 15.72
C LYS A 698 -4.81 -28.77 16.83
N HIS A 699 -5.04 -27.47 16.66
CA HIS A 699 -5.82 -26.66 17.60
C HIS A 699 -7.30 -26.54 17.19
N GLY A 700 -7.67 -27.14 16.06
CA GLY A 700 -8.96 -27.03 15.39
C GLY A 700 -10.05 -28.00 15.88
N VAL A 701 -11.19 -27.98 15.18
CA VAL A 701 -12.37 -28.81 15.50
C VAL A 701 -12.21 -30.24 14.99
N ILE A 702 -11.55 -30.41 13.85
CA ILE A 702 -11.32 -31.74 13.26
C ILE A 702 -10.50 -32.61 14.23
N GLU A 703 -9.39 -32.09 14.78
CA GLU A 703 -8.58 -32.79 15.80
C GLU A 703 -9.42 -33.22 17.02
N LYS A 704 -10.33 -32.36 17.47
CA LYS A 704 -11.10 -32.58 18.72
C LYS A 704 -12.27 -33.54 18.53
N CYS A 705 -12.88 -33.58 17.35
CA CYS A 705 -14.18 -34.19 17.15
C CYS A 705 -14.17 -35.40 16.20
N PHE A 706 -13.13 -35.60 15.39
CA PHE A 706 -13.14 -36.60 14.31
C PHE A 706 -11.80 -37.33 14.16
N ASP A 707 -11.85 -38.61 13.76
CA ASP A 707 -10.71 -39.31 13.19
C ASP A 707 -10.65 -38.99 11.69
N ALA A 708 -10.00 -37.88 11.33
CA ALA A 708 -10.03 -37.34 9.97
C ALA A 708 -9.68 -38.40 8.90
N VAL A 709 -8.57 -39.13 9.10
CA VAL A 709 -8.11 -40.16 8.15
C VAL A 709 -9.08 -41.34 8.12
N GLY A 710 -9.57 -41.77 9.29
CA GLY A 710 -10.57 -42.84 9.38
C GLY A 710 -11.87 -42.49 8.66
N GLU A 711 -12.37 -41.26 8.82
CA GLU A 711 -13.60 -40.81 8.17
C GLU A 711 -13.47 -40.74 6.65
N TRP A 712 -12.34 -40.23 6.14
CA TRP A 712 -12.09 -40.21 4.69
C TRP A 712 -11.92 -41.62 4.09
N ARG A 713 -11.36 -42.58 4.84
CA ARG A 713 -11.27 -43.98 4.40
C ARG A 713 -12.63 -44.65 4.22
N LYS A 714 -13.65 -44.27 4.99
CA LYS A 714 -15.01 -44.84 4.88
C LYS A 714 -15.70 -44.48 3.57
N VAL A 715 -15.32 -43.35 2.97
CA VAL A 715 -15.88 -42.86 1.69
C VAL A 715 -14.90 -43.04 0.53
N ALA A 716 -13.80 -43.77 0.74
CA ALA A 716 -12.82 -44.11 -0.28
C ALA A 716 -13.01 -45.55 -0.78
N GLY A 717 -12.74 -45.76 -2.07
CA GLY A 717 -12.74 -47.08 -2.67
C GLY A 717 -11.66 -47.98 -2.10
N GLU A 718 -11.87 -49.29 -2.20
CA GLU A 718 -10.87 -50.28 -1.81
C GLU A 718 -9.54 -50.03 -2.54
N GLY A 719 -8.43 -50.05 -1.80
CA GLY A 719 -7.08 -49.82 -2.33
C GLY A 719 -6.69 -48.36 -2.53
N VAL A 720 -7.57 -47.40 -2.27
CA VAL A 720 -7.24 -45.97 -2.36
C VAL A 720 -6.38 -45.56 -1.15
N GLU A 721 -5.24 -44.92 -1.43
CA GLU A 721 -4.35 -44.39 -0.41
C GLU A 721 -4.97 -43.15 0.24
N VAL A 722 -5.28 -43.25 1.53
CA VAL A 722 -5.71 -42.13 2.38
C VAL A 722 -4.76 -42.03 3.56
N GLN A 723 -4.05 -40.91 3.62
CA GLN A 723 -3.12 -40.58 4.69
C GLN A 723 -3.34 -39.13 5.16
N GLY A 724 -2.73 -38.75 6.27
CA GLY A 724 -2.90 -37.40 6.80
C GLY A 724 -2.29 -37.22 8.17
N ARG A 725 -2.20 -35.96 8.59
CA ARG A 725 -1.69 -35.56 9.91
C ARG A 725 -2.24 -34.21 10.32
N SER A 726 -2.23 -33.96 11.63
CA SER A 726 -2.43 -32.60 12.13
C SER A 726 -1.20 -31.73 11.90
N VAL A 727 -1.42 -30.42 11.77
CA VAL A 727 -0.41 -29.36 11.65
C VAL A 727 -0.58 -28.35 12.78
N GLU A 728 0.49 -27.64 13.16
CA GLU A 728 0.47 -26.65 14.25
C GLU A 728 -0.30 -25.37 13.84
N SER A 729 -1.60 -25.50 13.64
CA SER A 729 -2.51 -24.43 13.24
C SER A 729 -3.90 -24.63 13.85
N GLY A 730 -4.74 -23.61 13.71
CA GLY A 730 -6.18 -23.74 13.76
C GLY A 730 -6.76 -24.08 12.38
N HIS A 731 -7.98 -23.61 12.13
CA HIS A 731 -8.75 -23.90 10.91
C HIS A 731 -8.16 -23.33 9.62
N TYR A 732 -7.48 -22.18 9.67
CA TYR A 732 -7.03 -21.43 8.50
C TYR A 732 -5.61 -21.84 8.08
N ILE A 733 -5.43 -23.12 7.74
CA ILE A 733 -4.12 -23.73 7.50
C ILE A 733 -3.27 -22.98 6.46
N PRO A 734 -3.78 -22.59 5.28
CA PRO A 734 -2.93 -21.90 4.29
C PRO A 734 -2.45 -20.52 4.73
N GLU A 735 -3.11 -19.90 5.71
CA GLU A 735 -2.75 -18.59 6.28
C GLU A 735 -1.81 -18.76 7.49
N GLN A 736 -2.02 -19.80 8.29
CA GLN A 736 -1.28 -20.04 9.55
C GLN A 736 -0.03 -20.89 9.41
N ALA A 737 -0.03 -21.84 8.47
CA ALA A 737 1.05 -22.78 8.23
C ALA A 737 1.22 -23.06 6.71
N PRO A 738 1.36 -22.02 5.86
CA PRO A 738 1.51 -22.19 4.40
C PRO A 738 2.67 -23.12 4.04
N GLU A 739 3.76 -23.10 4.78
CA GLU A 739 4.94 -23.94 4.58
C GLU A 739 4.62 -25.44 4.70
N GLU A 740 3.72 -25.83 5.60
CA GLU A 740 3.30 -27.22 5.75
C GLU A 740 2.43 -27.67 4.57
N VAL A 741 1.62 -26.76 4.02
CA VAL A 741 0.83 -27.01 2.80
C VAL A 741 1.77 -27.16 1.59
N VAL A 742 2.69 -26.22 1.40
CA VAL A 742 3.68 -26.23 0.31
C VAL A 742 4.55 -27.48 0.35
N LYS A 743 5.04 -27.85 1.54
CA LYS A 743 5.79 -29.09 1.74
C LYS A 743 4.98 -30.31 1.30
N THR A 744 3.72 -30.39 1.75
CA THR A 744 2.85 -31.52 1.42
C THR A 744 2.52 -31.59 -0.08
N ILE A 745 2.29 -30.44 -0.73
CA ILE A 745 2.14 -30.35 -2.19
C ILE A 745 3.38 -30.90 -2.89
N ASN A 746 4.58 -30.47 -2.48
CA ASN A 746 5.83 -30.87 -3.10
C ASN A 746 6.19 -32.35 -2.86
N GLU A 747 5.81 -32.93 -1.73
CA GLU A 747 6.09 -34.34 -1.41
C GLU A 747 5.06 -35.30 -2.02
N PHE A 748 3.80 -34.87 -2.19
CA PHE A 748 2.71 -35.77 -2.55
C PHE A 748 2.30 -35.70 -4.02
N PHE A 749 2.36 -34.57 -4.71
CA PHE A 749 1.83 -34.48 -6.08
C PHE A 749 2.79 -34.99 -7.14
N VAL A 750 4.07 -34.62 -7.09
CA VAL A 750 5.08 -34.94 -8.12
C VAL A 750 6.28 -35.64 -7.52
#